data_AF-A0A7V6HJ53-F1
#
_entry.id   AF-A0A7V6HJ53-F1
#
_cell.length_a   1.000
_cell.length_b   1.000
_cell.length_c   1.000
_cell.angle_alpha   90.00
_cell.angle_beta   90.00
_cell.angle_gamma   90.00
#
_symmetry.space_group_name_H-M   'P 1'
#
loop_
_entity.id
_entity.type
_entity.pdbx_description
1 polymer ?
#
loop_
_entity_poly.entity_id
_entity_poly.type
_entity_poly.pdbx_seq_one_letter_code
_entity_poly.pdbx_strand_id
1 'polypeptide(L)'
;MGFISAALVQAGEVVVAPDGLTPQAALEMIRASKAKGNKEAWTVIVKPGIYALAETLTFMPADSGTPQAPVTWVGEGEGATISGGSVIKGWTAEADGTWSAPIPVAPDGKPAYFEQLWVNGRRADRARLPNGGQGTASYFNIVKPSITVVTNAEGKVSYVERATLTNESAAALGKIPADELPYAQMYVVHKWSTARRILRRFDPATMTVETWSPRDWHGWVKWNERETLVAFENVRSAFDAPGEWFYDAKAGRVRYRPLEGETIATAVVIAPSAKLSQLVAFKGDPDKGAFVHDIAFRNLTFAYSDVPQTPGLPANGPTESWQHQASSGSDGLVTAEGAHRVTFDTCTIAHTGNYALRFNDGCVSNRITNCTIEDLGAGGIWMGASGGYVAKGETLKRRIITTLAPRSTAFNVIDNCVIRRGGRFDHEGTGVALTHASDTKVTHCEIYDFYYTGVSVGWTWGFYGSVAQRNEIAFNKIYDLGKGIMSDMGGVYTLGTSFGTTVHDNVVHDVWSYSYGGWALYTDEGSEGIVMERNLCWNTTDGGFHQHYGAGCIIRNNIFAWNRKLGAVRMARQVVQDIPCTLHFVNNIVVVREGPLVGRGPRGVGGIWAANLWYDYTGKPELDGLAWDAWQACGKEVGGIYADPLFENAEACDFRLKPESPAFALGFKAWDYTQAGTRTPNAER
;
A
#
# COMPACT_ATOMS: atom_id res chain seq x y z
N MET A 1 44.03 2.13 -16.15
CA MET A 1 44.45 0.80 -15.66
C MET A 1 45.21 1.00 -14.36
N GLY A 2 44.50 1.05 -13.24
CA GLY A 2 45.08 1.02 -11.89
C GLY A 2 44.69 -0.32 -11.28
N PHE A 3 45.68 -1.05 -10.77
CA PHE A 3 45.51 -2.37 -10.18
C PHE A 3 44.57 -2.27 -8.96
N ILE A 4 43.36 -2.82 -9.09
CA ILE A 4 42.53 -3.16 -7.94
C ILE A 4 43.25 -4.31 -7.24
N SER A 5 43.63 -4.07 -5.97
CA SER A 5 44.18 -5.06 -5.07
C SER A 5 43.33 -6.34 -5.12
N ALA A 6 43.98 -7.49 -5.29
CA ALA A 6 43.32 -8.78 -5.27
C ALA A 6 42.64 -8.97 -3.92
N ALA A 7 41.34 -8.65 -3.86
CA ALA A 7 40.49 -9.06 -2.75
C ALA A 7 40.60 -10.59 -2.66
N LEU A 8 41.04 -11.08 -1.49
CA LEU A 8 41.06 -12.50 -1.22
C LEU A 8 39.63 -13.04 -1.38
N VAL A 9 39.35 -13.73 -2.47
CA VAL A 9 38.20 -14.63 -2.57
C VAL A 9 38.55 -15.84 -1.71
N GLN A 10 38.25 -15.75 -0.42
CA GLN A 10 38.24 -16.91 0.45
C GLN A 10 36.94 -17.65 0.12
N ALA A 11 37.05 -18.85 -0.45
CA ALA A 11 35.97 -19.82 -0.76
C ALA A 11 34.52 -19.29 -0.67
N GLY A 12 33.95 -18.84 -1.79
CA GLY A 12 32.53 -18.45 -1.86
C GLY A 12 32.14 -17.16 -1.11
N GLU A 13 33.05 -16.46 -0.43
CA GLU A 13 32.74 -15.23 0.30
C GLU A 13 33.22 -13.96 -0.43
N VAL A 14 32.41 -12.91 -0.35
CA VAL A 14 32.68 -11.58 -0.93
C VAL A 14 32.35 -10.52 0.12
N VAL A 15 33.25 -9.55 0.33
CA VAL A 15 33.04 -8.47 1.30
C VAL A 15 32.81 -7.15 0.57
N VAL A 16 31.66 -6.52 0.84
CA VAL A 16 31.31 -5.16 0.42
C VAL A 16 31.57 -4.22 1.60
N ALA A 17 32.35 -3.16 1.37
CA ALA A 17 32.75 -2.20 2.40
C ALA A 17 32.85 -0.77 1.80
N PRO A 18 32.70 0.31 2.60
CA PRO A 18 32.64 1.67 2.06
C PRO A 18 33.85 2.09 1.21
N ASP A 19 35.05 1.65 1.60
CA ASP A 19 36.32 1.90 0.89
C ASP A 19 36.76 0.70 0.01
N GLY A 20 35.85 -0.24 -0.26
CA GLY A 20 36.13 -1.52 -0.90
C GLY A 20 35.25 -1.82 -2.11
N LEU A 21 34.87 -3.09 -2.27
CA LEU A 21 33.94 -3.51 -3.32
C LEU A 21 32.56 -2.88 -3.08
N THR A 22 31.95 -2.39 -4.16
CA THR A 22 30.55 -1.95 -4.17
C THR A 22 29.61 -3.16 -4.31
N PRO A 23 28.31 -3.03 -3.97
CA PRO A 23 27.33 -4.07 -4.27
C PRO A 23 27.33 -4.50 -5.75
N GLN A 24 27.43 -3.55 -6.67
CA GLN A 24 27.47 -3.83 -8.11
C GLN A 24 28.70 -4.69 -8.48
N ALA A 25 29.89 -4.31 -8.01
CA ALA A 25 31.12 -5.04 -8.29
C ALA A 25 31.11 -6.46 -7.67
N ALA A 26 30.52 -6.62 -6.49
CA ALA A 26 30.36 -7.93 -5.85
C ALA A 26 29.48 -8.86 -6.69
N LEU A 27 28.34 -8.38 -7.20
CA LEU A 27 27.47 -9.16 -8.08
C LEU A 27 28.18 -9.55 -9.39
N GLU A 28 28.88 -8.61 -10.03
CA GLU A 28 29.63 -8.86 -11.26
C GLU A 28 30.73 -9.90 -11.08
N MET A 29 31.41 -9.90 -9.93
CA MET A 29 32.42 -10.91 -9.60
C MET A 29 31.81 -12.31 -9.46
N ILE A 30 30.67 -12.43 -8.78
CA ILE A 30 29.95 -13.71 -8.65
C ILE A 30 29.52 -14.20 -10.02
N ARG A 31 28.92 -13.33 -10.83
CA ARG A 31 28.46 -13.63 -12.19
C ARG A 31 29.61 -14.13 -13.08
N ALA A 32 30.75 -13.44 -13.06
CA ALA A 32 31.93 -13.83 -13.81
C ALA A 32 32.52 -15.18 -13.34
N SER A 33 32.43 -15.48 -12.05
CA SER A 33 32.86 -16.77 -11.48
C SER A 33 31.94 -17.91 -11.91
N LYS A 34 30.62 -17.72 -11.81
CA LYS A 34 29.61 -18.69 -12.27
C LYS A 34 29.71 -18.97 -13.76
N ALA A 35 29.99 -17.94 -14.58
CA ALA A 35 30.20 -18.10 -16.02
C ALA A 35 31.40 -19.01 -16.37
N LYS A 36 32.37 -19.17 -15.45
CA LYS A 36 33.50 -20.10 -15.58
C LYS A 36 33.19 -21.51 -15.05
N GLY A 37 31.95 -21.77 -14.65
CA GLY A 37 31.48 -23.07 -14.16
C GLY A 37 31.55 -23.25 -12.65
N ASN A 38 31.81 -22.19 -11.86
CA ASN A 38 31.75 -22.28 -10.40
C ASN A 38 30.29 -22.50 -9.93
N LYS A 39 30.07 -23.56 -9.14
CA LYS A 39 28.77 -23.98 -8.60
C LYS A 39 28.69 -23.91 -7.07
N GLU A 40 29.69 -23.32 -6.42
CA GLU A 40 29.72 -23.12 -4.97
C GLU A 40 28.62 -22.17 -4.51
N ALA A 41 28.29 -22.26 -3.22
CA ALA A 41 27.47 -21.26 -2.55
C ALA A 41 28.25 -19.93 -2.49
N TRP A 42 27.52 -18.82 -2.53
CA TRP A 42 28.11 -17.50 -2.38
C TRP A 42 27.52 -16.76 -1.20
N THR A 43 28.35 -16.11 -0.40
CA THR A 43 27.94 -15.20 0.67
C THR A 43 28.56 -13.82 0.45
N VAL A 44 27.73 -12.81 0.23
CA VAL A 44 28.14 -11.41 0.18
C VAL A 44 27.90 -10.80 1.55
N ILE A 45 28.98 -10.46 2.25
CA ILE A 45 28.96 -9.78 3.54
C ILE A 45 29.04 -8.28 3.29
N VAL A 46 27.98 -7.55 3.63
CA VAL A 46 27.91 -6.10 3.50
C VAL A 46 28.21 -5.48 4.86
N LYS A 47 29.34 -4.78 4.97
CA LYS A 47 29.73 -4.08 6.20
C LYS A 47 28.80 -2.89 6.48
N PRO A 48 28.74 -2.36 7.72
CA PRO A 48 28.01 -1.12 8.01
C PRO A 48 28.43 0.03 7.10
N GLY A 49 27.46 0.78 6.60
CA GLY A 49 27.66 1.90 5.67
C GLY A 49 26.45 2.15 4.77
N ILE A 50 26.40 3.35 4.20
CA ILE A 50 25.40 3.73 3.19
C ILE A 50 26.03 3.58 1.81
N TYR A 51 25.57 2.57 1.07
CA TYR A 51 26.05 2.24 -0.28
C TYR A 51 25.09 2.83 -1.31
N ALA A 52 25.34 4.08 -1.70
CA ALA A 52 24.57 4.74 -2.76
C ALA A 52 24.80 4.05 -4.11
N LEU A 53 23.72 3.56 -4.72
CA LEU A 53 23.75 2.92 -6.02
C LEU A 53 23.74 3.97 -7.14
N ALA A 54 24.58 3.76 -8.14
CA ALA A 54 24.53 4.54 -9.39
C ALA A 54 23.47 3.99 -10.37
N GLU A 55 23.14 2.69 -10.25
CA GLU A 55 22.17 1.98 -11.08
C GLU A 55 21.57 0.80 -10.30
N THR A 56 20.48 0.22 -10.81
CA THR A 56 19.77 -0.91 -10.20
C THR A 56 20.63 -2.18 -10.15
N LEU A 57 20.72 -2.80 -8.98
CA LEU A 57 21.33 -4.11 -8.80
C LEU A 57 20.46 -5.20 -9.45
N THR A 58 20.82 -5.60 -10.67
CA THR A 58 20.01 -6.49 -11.51
C THR A 58 20.53 -7.93 -11.46
N PHE A 59 19.71 -8.84 -10.93
CA PHE A 59 19.91 -10.29 -10.93
C PHE A 59 19.25 -10.94 -12.14
N MET A 60 20.03 -11.76 -12.86
CA MET A 60 19.63 -12.52 -14.04
C MET A 60 19.64 -14.03 -13.73
N PRO A 61 19.06 -14.89 -14.58
CA PRO A 61 19.07 -16.35 -14.35
C PRO A 61 20.48 -16.95 -14.18
N ALA A 62 21.50 -16.31 -14.77
CA ALA A 62 22.90 -16.70 -14.62
C ALA A 62 23.47 -16.46 -13.20
N ASP A 63 22.82 -15.62 -12.39
CA ASP A 63 23.23 -15.31 -11.03
C ASP A 63 22.63 -16.27 -9.99
N SER A 64 21.67 -17.10 -10.41
CA SER A 64 20.94 -18.03 -9.55
C SER A 64 21.85 -18.99 -8.80
N GLY A 65 21.45 -19.33 -7.58
CA GLY A 65 22.03 -20.41 -6.80
C GLY A 65 21.40 -21.76 -7.11
N THR A 66 21.53 -22.67 -6.15
CA THR A 66 20.71 -23.89 -6.04
C THR A 66 20.25 -24.03 -4.58
N PRO A 67 19.27 -24.89 -4.26
CA PRO A 67 18.88 -25.11 -2.87
C PRO A 67 20.04 -25.57 -1.96
N GLN A 68 21.06 -26.23 -2.52
CA GLN A 68 22.26 -26.68 -1.79
C GLN A 68 23.41 -25.67 -1.82
N ALA A 69 23.40 -24.73 -2.77
CA ALA A 69 24.43 -23.72 -2.98
C ALA A 69 23.79 -22.36 -3.35
N PRO A 70 23.12 -21.69 -2.40
CA PRO A 70 22.44 -20.43 -2.67
C PRO A 70 23.42 -19.25 -2.83
N VAL A 71 22.92 -18.12 -3.32
CA VAL A 71 23.61 -16.82 -3.24
C VAL A 71 22.96 -16.00 -2.14
N THR A 72 23.70 -15.72 -1.07
CA THR A 72 23.20 -15.03 0.12
C THR A 72 23.89 -13.68 0.27
N TRP A 73 23.11 -12.62 0.50
CA TRP A 73 23.58 -11.29 0.87
C TRP A 73 23.23 -11.04 2.32
N VAL A 74 24.22 -10.68 3.15
CA VAL A 74 24.06 -10.52 4.60
C VAL A 74 24.66 -9.19 5.03
N GLY A 75 23.87 -8.38 5.75
CA GLY A 75 24.40 -7.22 6.44
C GLY A 75 25.12 -7.63 7.73
N GLU A 76 26.34 -7.16 7.92
CA GLU A 76 27.10 -7.35 9.16
C GLU A 76 26.70 -6.29 10.18
N GLY A 77 25.99 -6.70 11.24
CA GLY A 77 25.52 -5.78 12.28
C GLY A 77 24.43 -4.83 11.78
N GLU A 78 24.29 -3.69 12.45
CA GLU A 78 23.34 -2.64 12.08
C GLU A 78 23.96 -1.65 11.09
N GLY A 79 23.13 -1.07 10.22
CA GLY A 79 23.54 0.03 9.34
C GLY A 79 24.15 -0.39 7.99
N ALA A 80 24.04 -1.64 7.57
CA ALA A 80 24.35 -2.06 6.20
C ALA A 80 23.22 -1.67 5.23
N THR A 81 23.30 -0.46 4.64
CA THR A 81 22.23 0.15 3.84
C THR A 81 22.58 0.23 2.36
N ILE A 82 21.85 -0.48 1.52
CA ILE A 82 21.84 -0.28 0.07
C ILE A 82 20.88 0.87 -0.25
N SER A 83 21.39 1.96 -0.84
CA SER A 83 20.68 3.24 -0.94
C SER A 83 20.45 3.67 -2.38
N GLY A 84 19.24 4.13 -2.73
CA GLY A 84 18.95 4.84 -3.97
C GLY A 84 19.28 6.34 -3.90
N GLY A 85 19.58 6.83 -2.70
CA GLY A 85 19.90 8.23 -2.43
C GLY A 85 21.32 8.47 -1.96
N SER A 86 21.71 9.74 -2.03
CA SER A 86 23.02 10.23 -1.62
C SER A 86 22.88 11.32 -0.57
N VAL A 87 23.92 11.48 0.26
CA VAL A 87 23.99 12.54 1.27
C VAL A 87 24.20 13.88 0.58
N ILE A 88 23.31 14.83 0.82
CA ILE A 88 23.44 16.21 0.36
C ILE A 88 24.47 16.92 1.25
N LYS A 89 25.47 17.53 0.61
CA LYS A 89 26.57 18.26 1.27
C LYS A 89 26.45 19.77 1.04
N GLY A 90 27.21 20.56 1.80
CA GLY A 90 27.32 22.01 1.60
C GLY A 90 26.15 22.81 2.18
N TRP A 91 25.53 22.30 3.24
CA TRP A 91 24.50 23.02 3.99
C TRP A 91 25.07 24.24 4.69
N THR A 92 24.40 25.38 4.53
CA THR A 92 24.69 26.65 5.20
C THR A 92 23.46 27.11 5.97
N ALA A 93 23.67 27.68 7.15
CA ALA A 93 22.60 28.35 7.89
C ALA A 93 22.29 29.70 7.24
N GLU A 94 21.01 29.98 7.05
CA GLU A 94 20.50 31.23 6.51
C GLU A 94 20.06 32.18 7.64
N ALA A 95 19.95 33.47 7.33
CA ALA A 95 19.59 34.50 8.32
C ALA A 95 18.19 34.31 8.94
N ASP A 96 17.31 33.58 8.26
CA ASP A 96 15.93 33.27 8.71
C ASP A 96 15.85 31.96 9.53
N GLY A 97 17.00 31.37 9.89
CA GLY A 97 17.08 30.11 10.65
C GLY A 97 16.88 28.85 9.81
N THR A 98 16.60 28.98 8.50
CA THR A 98 16.57 27.84 7.59
C THR A 98 17.98 27.40 7.20
N TRP A 99 18.11 26.21 6.63
CA TRP A 99 19.33 25.76 6.00
C TRP A 99 19.16 25.73 4.49
N SER A 100 20.26 25.90 3.76
CA SER A 100 20.24 25.68 2.32
C SER A 100 21.51 24.99 1.82
N ALA A 101 21.37 24.16 0.78
CA ALA A 101 22.48 23.49 0.12
C ALA A 101 22.32 23.58 -1.42
N PRO A 102 23.42 23.53 -2.19
CA PRO A 102 23.32 23.37 -3.64
C PRO A 102 22.55 22.10 -4.00
N ILE A 103 21.74 22.15 -5.06
CA ILE A 103 21.10 20.96 -5.61
C ILE A 103 22.21 20.02 -6.15
N PRO A 104 22.21 18.73 -5.78
CA PRO A 104 23.15 17.76 -6.32
C PRO A 104 23.08 17.66 -7.84
N VAL A 105 24.17 17.18 -8.46
CA VAL A 105 24.20 16.90 -9.89
C VAL A 105 23.82 15.44 -10.13
N ALA A 106 22.85 15.20 -11.01
CA ALA A 106 22.45 13.87 -11.43
C ALA A 106 23.51 13.23 -12.35
N PRO A 107 23.47 11.91 -12.60
CA PRO A 107 24.44 11.23 -13.48
C PRO A 107 24.51 11.79 -14.91
N ASP A 108 23.45 12.46 -15.39
CA ASP A 108 23.41 13.12 -16.71
C ASP A 108 24.09 14.51 -16.74
N GLY A 109 24.68 14.94 -15.62
CA GLY A 109 25.36 16.22 -15.49
C GLY A 109 24.45 17.42 -15.24
N LYS A 110 23.13 17.21 -15.10
CA LYS A 110 22.16 18.29 -14.83
C LYS A 110 21.82 18.36 -13.34
N PRO A 111 21.24 19.46 -12.86
CA PRO A 111 20.69 19.51 -11.50
C PRO A 111 19.68 18.37 -11.28
N ALA A 112 19.91 17.59 -10.23
CA ALA A 112 19.04 16.50 -9.85
C ALA A 112 17.72 17.05 -9.33
N TYR A 113 16.61 16.58 -9.88
CA TYR A 113 15.29 16.79 -9.31
C TYR A 113 14.90 15.58 -8.46
N PHE A 114 14.24 15.80 -7.34
CA PHE A 114 13.72 14.76 -6.46
C PHE A 114 12.50 15.30 -5.71
N GLU A 115 11.61 14.39 -5.28
CA GLU A 115 10.36 14.76 -4.60
C GLU A 115 10.33 14.31 -3.14
N GLN A 116 11.46 13.81 -2.66
CA GLN A 116 11.62 13.22 -1.36
C GLN A 116 12.96 13.64 -0.75
N LEU A 117 12.92 13.98 0.52
CA LEU A 117 14.08 14.35 1.32
C LEU A 117 13.95 13.68 2.67
N TRP A 118 15.04 13.11 3.18
CA TRP A 118 15.08 12.55 4.52
C TRP A 118 16.15 13.25 5.34
N VAL A 119 15.81 13.59 6.59
CA VAL A 119 16.72 14.23 7.56
C VAL A 119 16.77 13.32 8.77
N ASN A 120 17.95 12.77 9.05
CA ASN A 120 18.17 11.82 10.16
C ASN A 120 17.19 10.62 10.13
N GLY A 121 16.93 10.07 8.93
CA GLY A 121 15.99 8.96 8.74
C GLY A 121 14.51 9.33 8.77
N ARG A 122 14.14 10.58 9.09
CA ARG A 122 12.77 11.07 9.00
C ARG A 122 12.49 11.64 7.61
N ARG A 123 11.41 11.22 6.97
CA ARG A 123 10.90 11.89 5.76
C ARG A 123 10.52 13.33 6.11
N ALA A 124 11.21 14.30 5.50
CA ALA A 124 10.91 15.71 5.66
C ALA A 124 9.68 16.07 4.82
N ASP A 125 8.87 16.99 5.34
CA ASP A 125 7.63 17.39 4.68
C ASP A 125 7.95 18.30 3.51
N ARG A 126 7.52 17.92 2.31
CA ARG A 126 7.65 18.83 1.18
C ARG A 126 6.70 20.00 1.43
N ALA A 127 7.24 21.22 1.44
CA ALA A 127 6.49 22.44 1.74
C ALA A 127 5.16 22.47 1.00
N ARG A 128 4.05 22.49 1.74
CA ARG A 128 2.72 22.27 1.16
C ARG A 128 1.65 23.16 1.75
N LEU A 129 0.63 23.43 0.96
CA LEU A 129 -0.55 24.21 1.33
C LEU A 129 -1.82 23.35 1.20
N PRO A 130 -2.63 23.19 2.28
CA PRO A 130 -2.28 23.55 3.65
C PRO A 130 -1.11 22.70 4.16
N ASN A 131 -0.47 23.15 5.24
CA ASN A 131 0.57 22.38 5.92
C ASN A 131 0.05 20.99 6.29
N GLY A 132 0.95 20.02 6.34
CA GLY A 132 0.63 18.64 6.72
C GLY A 132 0.01 18.53 8.12
N GLY A 133 -0.71 17.44 8.37
CA GLY A 133 -1.43 17.22 9.63
C GLY A 133 -2.32 15.98 9.57
N GLN A 134 -3.19 15.82 10.57
CA GLN A 134 -4.14 14.70 10.62
C GLN A 134 -5.49 15.06 9.99
N GLY A 135 -6.08 14.10 9.28
CA GLY A 135 -7.43 14.20 8.72
C GLY A 135 -7.58 15.26 7.63
N THR A 136 -8.84 15.58 7.32
CA THR A 136 -9.22 16.43 6.19
C THR A 136 -8.85 17.90 6.34
N ALA A 137 -8.55 18.37 7.55
CA ALA A 137 -8.10 19.74 7.80
C ALA A 137 -6.78 20.08 7.06
N SER A 138 -6.02 19.05 6.66
CA SER A 138 -4.78 19.19 5.89
C SER A 138 -5.01 19.35 4.37
N TYR A 139 -6.26 19.52 3.93
CA TYR A 139 -6.65 19.61 2.53
C TYR A 139 -7.69 20.72 2.30
N PHE A 140 -7.79 21.16 1.06
CA PHE A 140 -8.87 22.00 0.58
C PHE A 140 -10.04 21.15 0.07
N ASN A 141 -11.26 21.52 0.46
CA ASN A 141 -12.44 21.13 -0.29
C ASN A 141 -12.55 21.96 -1.57
N ILE A 142 -13.12 21.35 -2.61
CA ILE A 142 -13.34 22.00 -3.89
C ILE A 142 -14.82 22.25 -4.16
N VAL A 143 -15.13 23.30 -4.92
CA VAL A 143 -16.45 23.55 -5.50
C VAL A 143 -16.34 23.86 -7.00
N LYS A 144 -17.44 23.70 -7.73
CA LYS A 144 -17.56 23.91 -9.18
C LYS A 144 -16.48 23.17 -10.00
N PRO A 145 -16.20 21.88 -9.74
CA PRO A 145 -15.24 21.14 -10.55
C PRO A 145 -15.71 21.07 -12.00
N SER A 146 -14.80 21.31 -12.94
CA SER A 146 -15.06 21.21 -14.36
C SER A 146 -13.86 20.61 -15.09
N ILE A 147 -14.15 19.80 -16.11
CA ILE A 147 -13.15 19.23 -17.01
C ILE A 147 -13.58 19.59 -18.42
N THR A 148 -12.75 20.34 -19.14
CA THR A 148 -12.99 20.72 -20.53
C THR A 148 -11.96 20.06 -21.44
N VAL A 149 -12.41 19.49 -22.54
CA VAL A 149 -11.51 18.89 -23.54
C VAL A 149 -11.04 19.98 -24.50
N VAL A 150 -9.72 20.10 -24.65
CA VAL A 150 -9.08 21.03 -25.57
C VAL A 150 -8.20 20.24 -26.52
N THR A 151 -8.30 20.53 -27.81
CA THR A 151 -7.44 19.97 -28.85
C THR A 151 -6.58 21.09 -29.40
N ASN A 152 -5.26 20.91 -29.38
CA ASN A 152 -4.34 21.90 -29.93
C ASN A 152 -4.27 21.81 -31.47
N ALA A 153 -3.51 22.72 -32.10
CA ALA A 153 -3.37 22.78 -33.56
C ALA A 153 -2.78 21.49 -34.17
N GLU A 154 -1.99 20.74 -33.40
CA GLU A 154 -1.40 19.46 -33.78
C GLU A 154 -2.33 18.25 -33.53
N GLY A 155 -3.58 18.48 -33.11
CA GLY A 155 -4.54 17.41 -32.83
C GLY A 155 -4.35 16.70 -31.49
N LYS A 156 -3.44 17.17 -30.63
CA LYS A 156 -3.22 16.61 -29.30
C LYS A 156 -4.34 17.04 -28.35
N VAL A 157 -4.99 16.05 -27.76
CA VAL A 157 -6.04 16.25 -26.76
C VAL A 157 -5.44 16.51 -25.39
N SER A 158 -6.01 17.47 -24.66
CA SER A 158 -5.73 17.77 -23.26
C SER A 158 -7.04 17.99 -22.50
N TYR A 159 -7.06 17.58 -21.25
CA TYR A 159 -8.17 17.75 -20.33
C TYR A 159 -7.79 18.88 -19.37
N VAL A 160 -8.45 20.03 -19.53
CA VAL A 160 -8.25 21.19 -18.67
C VAL A 160 -9.21 21.07 -17.50
N GLU A 161 -8.62 20.86 -16.34
CA GLU A 161 -9.27 20.62 -15.05
C GLU A 161 -9.30 21.94 -14.27
N ARG A 162 -10.47 22.36 -13.79
CA ARG A 162 -10.63 23.54 -12.93
C ARG A 162 -11.50 23.24 -11.73
N ALA A 163 -11.17 23.88 -10.61
CA ALA A 163 -12.01 23.88 -9.42
C ALA A 163 -11.78 25.15 -8.60
N THR A 164 -12.79 25.59 -7.86
CA THR A 164 -12.70 26.70 -6.91
C THR A 164 -12.37 26.15 -5.52
N LEU A 165 -11.40 26.76 -4.85
CA LEU A 165 -10.98 26.39 -3.49
C LEU A 165 -11.84 27.14 -2.46
N THR A 166 -12.21 26.44 -1.39
CA THR A 166 -13.20 26.94 -0.41
C THR A 166 -12.60 27.74 0.76
N ASN A 167 -11.29 27.72 0.94
CA ASN A 167 -10.61 28.33 2.09
C ASN A 167 -9.75 29.52 1.64
N GLU A 168 -9.78 30.61 2.42
CA GLU A 168 -9.03 31.84 2.18
C GLU A 168 -7.51 31.67 2.15
N SER A 169 -6.96 30.66 2.85
CA SER A 169 -5.52 30.38 2.84
C SER A 169 -5.00 30.03 1.45
N ALA A 170 -5.87 29.58 0.53
CA ALA A 170 -5.54 29.34 -0.86
C ALA A 170 -5.04 30.60 -1.60
N ALA A 171 -5.31 31.81 -1.09
CA ALA A 171 -4.78 33.05 -1.65
C ALA A 171 -3.24 33.08 -1.69
N ALA A 172 -2.57 32.26 -0.88
CA ALA A 172 -1.12 32.09 -0.92
C ALA A 172 -0.61 31.53 -2.26
N LEU A 173 -1.45 30.81 -3.03
CA LEU A 173 -1.12 30.32 -4.38
C LEU A 173 -0.95 31.47 -5.38
N GLY A 174 -1.62 32.61 -5.16
CA GLY A 174 -1.48 33.80 -6.01
C GLY A 174 -0.13 34.50 -5.88
N LYS A 175 0.70 34.07 -4.92
CA LYS A 175 2.05 34.59 -4.69
C LYS A 175 3.15 33.74 -5.34
N ILE A 176 2.80 32.63 -5.98
CA ILE A 176 3.76 31.73 -6.64
C ILE A 176 4.37 32.48 -7.84
N PRO A 177 5.70 32.70 -7.88
CA PRO A 177 6.36 33.28 -9.04
C PRO A 177 6.19 32.41 -10.29
N ALA A 178 6.16 33.05 -11.47
CA ALA A 178 5.98 32.34 -12.74
C ALA A 178 7.02 31.25 -13.00
N ASP A 179 8.25 31.43 -12.51
CA ASP A 179 9.34 30.46 -12.63
C ASP A 179 9.25 29.26 -11.65
N GLU A 180 8.46 29.38 -10.59
CA GLU A 180 8.21 28.31 -9.61
C GLU A 180 6.97 27.49 -9.95
N LEU A 181 6.02 28.08 -10.69
CA LEU A 181 4.77 27.43 -11.07
C LEU A 181 4.96 26.06 -11.76
N PRO A 182 5.96 25.84 -12.64
CA PRO A 182 6.23 24.51 -13.23
C PRO A 182 6.63 23.43 -12.22
N TYR A 183 7.00 23.82 -10.99
CA TYR A 183 7.39 22.92 -9.90
C TYR A 183 6.33 22.78 -8.80
N ALA A 184 5.30 23.62 -8.81
CA ALA A 184 4.18 23.52 -7.88
C ALA A 184 3.21 22.42 -8.35
N GLN A 185 2.91 21.46 -7.47
CA GLN A 185 2.04 20.34 -7.81
C GLN A 185 0.73 20.40 -7.02
N MET A 186 -0.38 20.18 -7.69
CA MET A 186 -1.65 19.86 -7.06
C MET A 186 -1.74 18.35 -6.84
N TYR A 187 -1.96 17.96 -5.59
CA TYR A 187 -2.25 16.59 -5.19
C TYR A 187 -3.76 16.44 -4.96
N VAL A 188 -4.38 15.50 -5.65
CA VAL A 188 -5.83 15.25 -5.64
C VAL A 188 -6.10 13.90 -5.00
N VAL A 189 -6.96 13.89 -3.99
CA VAL A 189 -7.56 12.67 -3.43
C VAL A 189 -9.01 12.63 -3.83
N HIS A 190 -9.44 11.51 -4.43
CA HIS A 190 -10.83 11.30 -4.80
C HIS A 190 -11.25 9.85 -4.59
N LYS A 191 -12.15 9.63 -3.64
CA LYS A 191 -12.64 8.29 -3.24
C LYS A 191 -11.49 7.33 -2.89
N TRP A 192 -11.28 6.30 -3.71
CA TRP A 192 -10.23 5.30 -3.59
C TRP A 192 -9.01 5.57 -4.48
N SER A 193 -8.94 6.74 -5.12
CA SER A 193 -7.86 7.06 -6.05
C SER A 193 -7.25 8.44 -5.87
N THR A 194 -6.03 8.61 -6.40
CA THR A 194 -5.26 9.83 -6.26
C THR A 194 -4.68 10.27 -7.60
N ALA A 195 -4.27 11.54 -7.67
CA ALA A 195 -3.60 12.07 -8.84
C ALA A 195 -2.67 13.23 -8.47
N ARG A 196 -1.56 13.35 -9.19
CA ARG A 196 -0.64 14.49 -9.13
C ARG A 196 -0.67 15.25 -10.44
N ARG A 197 -0.80 16.57 -10.36
CA ARG A 197 -0.86 17.48 -11.50
C ARG A 197 0.10 18.63 -11.30
N ILE A 198 0.72 19.12 -12.36
CA ILE A 198 1.40 20.42 -12.30
C ILE A 198 0.35 21.53 -12.26
N LEU A 199 0.46 22.46 -11.31
CA LEU A 199 -0.39 23.64 -11.23
C LEU A 199 -0.09 24.56 -12.42
N ARG A 200 -1.10 24.88 -13.23
CA ARG A 200 -0.93 25.72 -14.44
C ARG A 200 -1.33 27.16 -14.20
N ARG A 201 -2.34 27.40 -13.36
CA ARG A 201 -2.82 28.74 -13.05
C ARG A 201 -3.58 28.74 -11.73
N PHE A 202 -3.52 29.88 -11.06
CA PHE A 202 -4.43 30.25 -9.99
C PHE A 202 -5.00 31.64 -10.27
N ASP A 203 -6.31 31.79 -10.16
CA ASP A 203 -7.00 33.08 -10.24
C ASP A 203 -7.42 33.53 -8.83
N PRO A 204 -6.75 34.54 -8.24
CA PRO A 204 -7.07 35.00 -6.89
C PRO A 204 -8.43 35.70 -6.79
N ALA A 205 -8.99 36.21 -7.90
CA ALA A 205 -10.30 36.87 -7.87
C ALA A 205 -11.44 35.86 -7.70
N THR A 206 -11.25 34.63 -8.18
CA THR A 206 -12.25 33.56 -8.15
C THR A 206 -11.85 32.36 -7.31
N MET A 207 -10.65 32.36 -6.73
CA MET A 207 -10.03 31.23 -6.01
C MET A 207 -9.96 29.95 -6.86
N THR A 208 -9.83 30.10 -8.17
CA THR A 208 -9.90 28.98 -9.12
C THR A 208 -8.50 28.50 -9.47
N VAL A 209 -8.27 27.20 -9.33
CA VAL A 209 -7.06 26.52 -9.84
C VAL A 209 -7.32 25.91 -11.19
N GLU A 210 -6.28 25.82 -12.01
CA GLU A 210 -6.28 25.12 -13.29
C GLU A 210 -5.10 24.14 -13.36
N THR A 211 -5.40 22.90 -13.75
CA THR A 211 -4.43 21.84 -14.06
C THR A 211 -4.75 21.21 -15.40
N TRP A 212 -3.77 20.57 -16.02
CA TRP A 212 -3.92 19.95 -17.33
C TRP A 212 -3.54 18.47 -17.23
N SER A 213 -4.27 17.63 -17.94
CA SER A 213 -3.99 16.20 -18.03
C SER A 213 -4.04 15.72 -19.49
N PRO A 214 -3.17 14.80 -19.93
CA PRO A 214 -3.27 14.15 -21.23
C PRO A 214 -4.40 13.10 -21.29
N ARG A 215 -5.07 12.80 -20.18
CA ARG A 215 -6.10 11.76 -20.07
C ARG A 215 -7.28 12.22 -19.19
N ASP A 216 -8.49 11.78 -19.52
CA ASP A 216 -9.67 12.01 -18.67
C ASP A 216 -9.59 11.18 -17.39
N TRP A 217 -10.35 11.61 -16.39
CA TRP A 217 -10.72 10.76 -15.27
C TRP A 217 -11.70 9.69 -15.75
N HIS A 218 -11.52 8.46 -15.29
CA HIS A 218 -12.51 7.42 -15.53
C HIS A 218 -13.86 7.85 -14.92
N GLY A 219 -14.99 7.57 -15.60
CA GLY A 219 -16.29 8.17 -15.27
C GLY A 219 -16.71 8.05 -13.81
N TRP A 220 -16.43 6.92 -13.16
CA TRP A 220 -16.77 6.63 -11.76
C TRP A 220 -15.91 7.38 -10.74
N VAL A 221 -14.76 7.91 -11.15
CA VAL A 221 -13.78 8.63 -10.31
C VAL A 221 -13.59 10.07 -10.79
N LYS A 222 -14.57 10.65 -11.50
CA LYS A 222 -14.55 12.09 -11.76
C LYS A 222 -14.72 12.85 -10.44
N TRP A 223 -13.75 13.72 -10.16
CA TRP A 223 -13.77 14.56 -8.97
C TRP A 223 -15.07 15.36 -8.82
N ASN A 224 -15.51 15.51 -7.57
CA ASN A 224 -16.75 16.19 -7.21
C ASN A 224 -16.61 16.89 -5.86
N GLU A 225 -17.55 17.78 -5.53
CA GLU A 225 -17.47 18.61 -4.32
C GLU A 225 -17.59 17.80 -3.01
N ARG A 226 -18.19 16.61 -3.06
CA ARG A 226 -18.48 15.79 -1.87
C ARG A 226 -17.31 14.91 -1.46
N GLU A 227 -16.50 14.49 -2.41
CA GLU A 227 -15.57 13.36 -2.24
C GLU A 227 -14.15 13.68 -2.74
N THR A 228 -13.88 14.95 -3.06
CA THR A 228 -12.56 15.39 -3.52
C THR A 228 -11.91 16.36 -2.54
N LEU A 229 -10.66 16.06 -2.22
CA LEU A 229 -9.76 16.87 -1.43
C LEU A 229 -8.52 17.20 -2.29
N VAL A 230 -8.00 18.43 -2.16
CA VAL A 230 -6.77 18.83 -2.85
C VAL A 230 -5.77 19.49 -1.92
N ALA A 231 -4.48 19.32 -2.21
CA ALA A 231 -3.37 20.03 -1.56
C ALA A 231 -2.36 20.47 -2.62
N PHE A 232 -1.46 21.39 -2.27
CA PHE A 232 -0.46 21.93 -3.18
C PHE A 232 0.93 21.78 -2.59
N GLU A 233 1.85 21.15 -3.29
CA GLU A 233 3.22 20.91 -2.84
C GLU A 233 4.24 21.76 -3.60
N ASN A 234 5.39 21.97 -2.96
CA ASN A 234 6.48 22.83 -3.42
C ASN A 234 6.05 24.28 -3.66
N VAL A 235 5.33 24.83 -2.70
CA VAL A 235 4.86 26.23 -2.70
C VAL A 235 5.73 27.03 -1.74
N ARG A 236 6.50 28.01 -2.23
CA ARG A 236 7.45 28.76 -1.39
C ARG A 236 6.78 29.49 -0.22
N SER A 237 5.60 30.05 -0.44
CA SER A 237 4.84 30.73 0.61
C SER A 237 4.33 29.79 1.70
N ALA A 238 4.37 28.48 1.47
CA ALA A 238 4.05 27.43 2.43
C ALA A 238 5.30 26.71 2.97
N PHE A 239 6.50 27.28 2.79
CA PHE A 239 7.73 26.81 3.43
C PHE A 239 7.92 27.54 4.77
N ASP A 240 7.05 27.23 5.73
CA ASP A 240 6.85 28.04 6.93
C ASP A 240 6.87 27.24 8.25
N ALA A 241 6.77 25.91 8.21
CA ALA A 241 6.72 25.04 9.39
C ALA A 241 8.01 24.22 9.59
N PRO A 242 8.45 24.00 10.84
CA PRO A 242 9.60 23.14 11.13
C PRO A 242 9.46 21.75 10.51
N GLY A 243 10.56 21.22 9.99
CA GLY A 243 10.61 19.93 9.32
C GLY A 243 10.24 19.96 7.83
N GLU A 244 9.85 21.12 7.30
CA GLU A 244 9.56 21.29 5.87
C GLU A 244 10.82 21.50 5.03
N TRP A 245 10.73 21.20 3.73
CA TRP A 245 11.76 21.51 2.73
C TRP A 245 11.16 22.04 1.43
N PHE A 246 11.95 22.80 0.68
CA PHE A 246 11.55 23.43 -0.59
C PHE A 246 12.63 23.26 -1.66
N TYR A 247 12.22 22.88 -2.88
CA TYR A 247 13.09 22.78 -4.05
C TYR A 247 13.13 24.11 -4.80
N ASP A 248 14.22 24.87 -4.60
CA ASP A 248 14.42 26.19 -5.20
C ASP A 248 15.17 26.08 -6.53
N ALA A 249 14.43 25.72 -7.58
CA ALA A 249 14.97 25.49 -8.91
C ALA A 249 15.73 26.70 -9.47
N LYS A 250 15.22 27.92 -9.22
CA LYS A 250 15.81 29.17 -9.70
C LYS A 250 17.11 29.51 -8.99
N ALA A 251 17.17 29.32 -7.67
CA ALA A 251 18.39 29.52 -6.91
C ALA A 251 19.41 28.38 -7.12
N GLY A 252 18.98 27.23 -7.64
CA GLY A 252 19.81 26.04 -7.72
C GLY A 252 20.07 25.42 -6.34
N ARG A 253 19.11 25.57 -5.41
CA ARG A 253 19.27 25.18 -4.00
C ARG A 253 18.10 24.33 -3.48
N VAL A 254 18.39 23.46 -2.53
CA VAL A 254 17.40 22.87 -1.64
C VAL A 254 17.40 23.67 -0.33
N ARG A 255 16.22 23.97 0.19
CA ARG A 255 16.05 24.65 1.47
C ARG A 255 15.36 23.73 2.47
N TYR A 256 15.74 23.80 3.73
CA TYR A 256 15.17 23.00 4.82
C TYR A 256 14.95 23.85 6.06
N ARG A 257 13.80 23.71 6.72
CA ARG A 257 13.55 24.35 8.01
C ARG A 257 13.76 23.30 9.10
N PRO A 258 14.84 23.37 9.90
CA PRO A 258 15.16 22.32 10.86
C PRO A 258 14.09 22.18 11.94
N LEU A 259 13.93 20.96 12.44
CA LEU A 259 13.25 20.71 13.71
C LEU A 259 14.12 21.21 14.87
N GLU A 260 13.48 21.42 16.02
CA GLU A 260 14.19 21.71 17.26
C GLU A 260 15.23 20.60 17.55
N GLY A 261 16.47 21.00 17.84
CA GLY A 261 17.58 20.10 18.13
C GLY A 261 18.37 19.59 16.91
N GLU A 262 17.88 19.77 15.69
CA GLU A 262 18.67 19.44 14.49
C GLU A 262 19.76 20.49 14.26
N THR A 263 20.98 20.02 13.92
CA THR A 263 22.10 20.90 13.59
C THR A 263 22.79 20.47 12.29
N ILE A 264 23.32 21.42 11.53
CA ILE A 264 24.06 21.13 10.28
C ILE A 264 25.24 20.18 10.53
N ALA A 265 25.89 20.29 11.70
CA ALA A 265 27.08 19.52 12.02
C ALA A 265 26.81 18.02 12.17
N THR A 266 25.60 17.63 12.58
CA THR A 266 25.24 16.24 12.87
C THR A 266 24.17 15.68 11.93
N ALA A 267 23.47 16.53 11.19
CA ALA A 267 22.38 16.11 10.32
C ALA A 267 22.88 15.29 9.13
N VAL A 268 22.26 14.13 8.92
CA VAL A 268 22.41 13.35 7.70
C VAL A 268 21.20 13.60 6.83
N VAL A 269 21.37 14.39 5.77
CA VAL A 269 20.30 14.73 4.82
C VAL A 269 20.48 13.94 3.53
N ILE A 270 19.51 13.11 3.17
CA ILE A 270 19.58 12.21 2.01
C ILE A 270 18.46 12.55 1.02
N ALA A 271 18.80 12.57 -0.27
CA ALA A 271 17.85 12.66 -1.37
C ALA A 271 18.20 11.64 -2.48
N PRO A 272 17.22 11.17 -3.25
CA PRO A 272 17.42 10.21 -4.33
C PRO A 272 17.95 10.91 -5.59
N SER A 273 19.14 11.49 -5.52
CA SER A 273 19.72 12.36 -6.56
C SER A 273 19.99 11.65 -7.90
N ALA A 274 20.06 10.32 -7.91
CA ALA A 274 20.17 9.52 -9.13
C ALA A 274 18.80 9.15 -9.74
N LYS A 275 17.69 9.61 -9.12
CA LYS A 275 16.30 9.24 -9.45
C LYS A 275 16.07 7.73 -9.50
N LEU A 276 16.82 6.98 -8.70
CA LEU A 276 16.71 5.53 -8.69
C LEU A 276 15.44 5.14 -7.92
N SER A 277 14.38 4.82 -8.65
CA SER A 277 13.14 4.31 -8.06
C SER A 277 13.21 2.81 -7.73
N GLN A 278 14.14 2.09 -8.36
CA GLN A 278 14.32 0.63 -8.22
C GLN A 278 15.77 0.31 -7.86
N LEU A 279 16.00 -0.25 -6.67
CA LEU A 279 17.33 -0.60 -6.18
C LEU A 279 17.73 -2.02 -6.57
N VAL A 280 16.78 -2.97 -6.53
CA VAL A 280 17.03 -4.38 -6.84
C VAL A 280 16.00 -4.87 -7.85
N ALA A 281 16.46 -5.57 -8.88
CA ALA A 281 15.60 -6.18 -9.89
C ALA A 281 15.98 -7.64 -10.14
N PHE A 282 15.00 -8.56 -10.11
CA PHE A 282 15.15 -9.92 -10.60
C PHE A 282 14.50 -10.02 -11.97
N LYS A 283 15.29 -10.33 -13.01
CA LYS A 283 14.85 -10.35 -14.41
C LYS A 283 14.97 -11.75 -15.00
N GLY A 284 13.97 -12.59 -14.73
CA GLY A 284 13.74 -13.85 -15.42
C GLY A 284 12.97 -13.68 -16.74
N ASP A 285 12.83 -14.77 -17.48
CA ASP A 285 11.99 -14.92 -18.67
C ASP A 285 11.09 -16.16 -18.48
N PRO A 286 9.89 -15.99 -17.87
CA PRO A 286 8.99 -17.09 -17.58
C PRO A 286 8.56 -17.88 -18.81
N ASP A 287 8.41 -17.22 -19.97
CA ASP A 287 7.96 -17.87 -21.20
C ASP A 287 9.01 -18.85 -21.76
N LYS A 288 10.29 -18.58 -21.51
CA LYS A 288 11.41 -19.48 -21.83
C LYS A 288 11.82 -20.40 -20.68
N GLY A 289 11.15 -20.31 -19.53
CA GLY A 289 11.51 -21.07 -18.33
C GLY A 289 12.86 -20.68 -17.72
N ALA A 290 13.34 -19.45 -17.98
CA ALA A 290 14.60 -18.95 -17.44
C ALA A 290 14.34 -18.11 -16.19
N PHE A 291 14.43 -18.71 -15.01
CA PHE A 291 14.09 -18.06 -13.74
C PHE A 291 15.32 -17.58 -12.98
N VAL A 292 15.16 -16.52 -12.18
CA VAL A 292 16.13 -16.13 -11.16
C VAL A 292 15.76 -16.84 -9.86
N HIS A 293 16.68 -17.58 -9.25
CA HIS A 293 16.32 -18.41 -8.10
C HIS A 293 17.41 -18.67 -7.07
N ASP A 294 16.98 -19.07 -5.87
CA ASP A 294 17.85 -19.42 -4.73
C ASP A 294 18.77 -18.27 -4.30
N ILE A 295 18.19 -17.07 -4.17
CA ILE A 295 18.86 -15.86 -3.69
C ILE A 295 18.22 -15.41 -2.38
N ALA A 296 19.03 -15.10 -1.37
CA ALA A 296 18.56 -14.66 -0.07
C ALA A 296 19.22 -13.35 0.37
N PHE A 297 18.45 -12.46 0.98
CA PHE A 297 18.91 -11.24 1.65
C PHE A 297 18.59 -11.36 3.13
N ARG A 298 19.56 -11.06 3.99
CA ARG A 298 19.41 -11.11 5.44
C ARG A 298 20.01 -9.90 6.13
N ASN A 299 19.30 -9.34 7.10
CA ASN A 299 19.81 -8.26 7.95
C ASN A 299 20.35 -7.05 7.13
N LEU A 300 19.70 -6.73 6.00
CA LEU A 300 20.06 -5.62 5.14
C LEU A 300 18.99 -4.56 5.17
N THR A 301 19.41 -3.30 5.06
CA THR A 301 18.50 -2.18 4.81
C THR A 301 18.53 -1.80 3.33
N PHE A 302 17.36 -1.67 2.72
CA PHE A 302 17.18 -1.09 1.40
C PHE A 302 16.39 0.21 1.53
N ALA A 303 16.95 1.34 1.10
CA ALA A 303 16.32 2.62 1.37
C ALA A 303 16.55 3.74 0.34
N TYR A 304 15.77 4.80 0.48
CA TYR A 304 15.94 6.10 -0.19
C TYR A 304 15.74 6.02 -1.71
N SER A 305 14.67 5.37 -2.18
CA SER A 305 14.30 5.35 -3.60
C SER A 305 13.46 6.57 -3.98
N ASP A 306 13.58 7.04 -5.23
CA ASP A 306 12.66 8.07 -5.74
C ASP A 306 11.33 7.48 -6.23
N VAL A 307 10.40 8.36 -6.59
CA VAL A 307 9.19 8.01 -7.35
C VAL A 307 9.54 7.73 -8.82
N PRO A 308 8.83 6.83 -9.51
CA PRO A 308 9.09 6.56 -10.91
C PRO A 308 8.73 7.78 -11.77
N GLN A 309 9.55 8.06 -12.78
CA GLN A 309 9.27 9.13 -13.74
C GLN A 309 7.98 8.84 -14.53
N THR A 310 7.13 9.86 -14.70
CA THR A 310 5.96 9.77 -15.58
C THR A 310 6.40 9.57 -17.04
N PRO A 311 5.98 8.48 -17.70
CA PRO A 311 6.33 8.26 -19.10
C PRO A 311 5.87 9.42 -20.00
N GLY A 312 6.78 9.92 -20.83
CA GLY A 312 6.51 11.01 -21.78
C GLY A 312 6.65 12.44 -21.21
N LEU A 313 7.01 12.60 -19.94
CA LEU A 313 7.40 13.89 -19.35
C LEU A 313 8.92 14.06 -19.27
N PRO A 314 9.45 15.30 -19.16
CA PRO A 314 10.88 15.53 -19.01
C PRO A 314 11.49 14.74 -17.86
N ALA A 315 12.69 14.19 -18.07
CA ALA A 315 13.41 13.39 -17.06
C ALA A 315 13.67 14.15 -15.75
N ASN A 316 13.79 15.48 -15.80
CA ASN A 316 14.19 16.31 -14.67
C ASN A 316 13.09 17.33 -14.30
N GLY A 317 11.96 16.84 -13.83
CA GLY A 317 10.88 17.67 -13.27
C GLY A 317 9.91 16.89 -12.39
N PRO A 318 8.86 17.56 -11.87
CA PRO A 318 7.84 16.95 -11.01
C PRO A 318 7.10 15.81 -11.67
N THR A 319 6.77 14.79 -10.87
CA THR A 319 5.98 13.65 -11.32
C THR A 319 4.51 14.03 -11.48
N GLU A 320 3.89 13.63 -12.58
CA GLU A 320 2.43 13.63 -12.72
C GLU A 320 1.92 12.18 -12.66
N SER A 321 0.87 11.95 -11.88
CA SER A 321 0.27 10.62 -11.73
C SER A 321 -1.22 10.67 -12.04
N TRP A 322 -1.72 9.61 -12.67
CA TRP A 322 -3.12 9.48 -13.07
C TRP A 322 -3.88 8.62 -12.07
N GLN A 323 -5.20 8.53 -12.18
CA GLN A 323 -5.97 7.62 -11.33
C GLN A 323 -5.51 6.16 -11.50
N HIS A 324 -5.04 5.52 -10.42
CA HIS A 324 -4.53 4.16 -10.44
C HIS A 324 -4.87 3.42 -9.14
N GLN A 325 -6.02 2.75 -9.08
CA GLN A 325 -6.43 1.96 -7.91
C GLN A 325 -5.26 1.12 -7.35
N ALA A 326 -5.11 1.13 -6.02
CA ALA A 326 -4.04 0.48 -5.29
C ALA A 326 -2.62 0.95 -5.72
N SER A 327 -2.47 2.16 -6.27
CA SER A 327 -1.24 2.64 -6.90
C SER A 327 -0.68 1.65 -7.92
N SER A 328 -1.56 0.99 -8.68
CA SER A 328 -1.18 -0.10 -9.61
C SER A 328 -0.17 0.31 -10.68
N GLY A 329 -0.10 1.59 -11.02
CA GLY A 329 0.92 2.17 -11.91
C GLY A 329 2.29 2.42 -11.27
N SER A 330 2.42 2.29 -9.95
CA SER A 330 3.67 2.50 -9.19
C SER A 330 4.49 1.22 -9.12
N ASP A 331 5.81 1.30 -9.33
CA ASP A 331 6.68 0.12 -9.27
C ASP A 331 7.05 -0.26 -7.81
N GLY A 332 8.05 -1.13 -7.62
CA GLY A 332 8.67 -1.41 -6.32
C GLY A 332 10.12 -0.92 -6.22
N LEU A 333 10.59 -0.67 -5.00
CA LEU A 333 12.03 -0.53 -4.70
C LEU A 333 12.76 -1.82 -5.06
N VAL A 334 12.18 -2.96 -4.71
CA VAL A 334 12.56 -4.29 -5.19
C VAL A 334 11.52 -4.78 -6.19
N THR A 335 11.97 -5.23 -7.37
CA THR A 335 11.08 -5.80 -8.38
C THR A 335 11.50 -7.18 -8.83
N ALA A 336 10.53 -8.01 -9.17
CA ALA A 336 10.77 -9.36 -9.61
C ALA A 336 9.86 -9.74 -10.78
N GLU A 337 10.47 -10.35 -11.80
CA GLU A 337 9.81 -11.09 -12.87
C GLU A 337 10.55 -12.43 -13.00
N GLY A 338 9.82 -13.54 -13.06
CA GLY A 338 10.40 -14.88 -13.14
C GLY A 338 11.30 -15.24 -11.96
N ALA A 339 10.94 -14.86 -10.74
CA ALA A 339 11.74 -15.11 -9.53
C ALA A 339 11.20 -16.26 -8.68
N HIS A 340 12.03 -17.27 -8.42
CA HIS A 340 11.66 -18.44 -7.62
C HIS A 340 12.53 -18.59 -6.38
N ARG A 341 11.93 -18.83 -5.20
CA ARG A 341 12.68 -19.03 -3.94
C ARG A 341 13.64 -17.87 -3.61
N VAL A 342 13.25 -16.65 -3.95
CA VAL A 342 13.92 -15.44 -3.45
C VAL A 342 13.42 -15.16 -2.04
N THR A 343 14.35 -14.91 -1.12
CA THR A 343 14.04 -14.69 0.30
C THR A 343 14.56 -13.34 0.78
N PHE A 344 13.71 -12.59 1.46
CA PHE A 344 14.08 -11.46 2.32
C PHE A 344 13.75 -11.85 3.75
N ASP A 345 14.75 -11.93 4.60
CA ASP A 345 14.59 -12.34 5.99
C ASP A 345 15.28 -11.37 6.95
N THR A 346 14.55 -10.83 7.93
CA THR A 346 15.10 -9.83 8.87
C THR A 346 15.65 -8.59 8.15
N CYS A 347 15.09 -8.23 6.99
CA CYS A 347 15.49 -7.03 6.25
C CYS A 347 14.64 -5.83 6.65
N THR A 348 15.20 -4.64 6.48
CA THR A 348 14.46 -3.38 6.52
C THR A 348 14.32 -2.85 5.10
N ILE A 349 13.10 -2.56 4.67
CA ILE A 349 12.84 -1.83 3.42
C ILE A 349 12.14 -0.54 3.80
N ALA A 350 12.83 0.59 3.65
CA ALA A 350 12.35 1.86 4.17
C ALA A 350 12.54 3.03 3.20
N HIS A 351 11.87 4.14 3.45
CA HIS A 351 12.15 5.40 2.74
C HIS A 351 12.00 5.27 1.23
N THR A 352 10.85 4.77 0.78
CA THR A 352 10.59 4.50 -0.64
C THR A 352 9.74 5.59 -1.28
N GLY A 353 9.89 5.81 -2.59
CA GLY A 353 8.94 6.59 -3.39
C GLY A 353 7.74 5.79 -3.89
N ASN A 354 7.81 4.47 -3.82
CA ASN A 354 6.88 3.54 -4.48
C ASN A 354 6.54 2.37 -3.54
N TYR A 355 6.13 1.21 -4.07
CA TYR A 355 5.97 0.01 -3.24
C TYR A 355 7.32 -0.47 -2.68
N ALA A 356 7.36 -1.11 -1.52
CA ALA A 356 8.62 -1.71 -1.05
C ALA A 356 9.07 -2.88 -1.93
N LEU A 357 8.16 -3.84 -2.19
CA LEU A 357 8.44 -5.01 -3.03
C LEU A 357 7.32 -5.25 -4.03
N ARG A 358 7.67 -5.56 -5.28
CA ARG A 358 6.72 -5.89 -6.35
C ARG A 358 7.13 -7.16 -7.11
N PHE A 359 6.39 -8.24 -6.89
CA PHE A 359 6.54 -9.52 -7.59
C PHE A 359 5.48 -9.63 -8.70
N ASN A 360 5.93 -9.58 -9.95
CA ASN A 360 5.11 -9.63 -11.15
C ASN A 360 5.08 -11.07 -11.72
N ASP A 361 4.97 -11.20 -13.05
CA ASP A 361 4.83 -12.48 -13.77
C ASP A 361 5.84 -13.55 -13.35
N GLY A 362 5.38 -14.79 -13.19
CA GLY A 362 6.23 -15.96 -12.97
C GLY A 362 6.96 -15.98 -11.62
N CYS A 363 6.45 -15.29 -10.60
CA CYS A 363 7.06 -15.28 -9.27
C CYS A 363 6.47 -16.36 -8.35
N VAL A 364 7.28 -17.36 -7.99
CA VAL A 364 6.80 -18.55 -7.28
C VAL A 364 7.65 -18.89 -6.05
N SER A 365 6.99 -19.23 -4.93
CA SER A 365 7.67 -19.71 -3.71
C SER A 365 8.67 -18.72 -3.11
N ASN A 366 8.42 -17.42 -3.25
CA ASN A 366 9.22 -16.36 -2.64
C ASN A 366 8.78 -16.10 -1.19
N ARG A 367 9.70 -15.61 -0.36
CA ARG A 367 9.49 -15.44 1.07
C ARG A 367 9.93 -14.05 1.53
N ILE A 368 9.04 -13.35 2.20
CA ILE A 368 9.34 -12.10 2.91
C ILE A 368 8.98 -12.36 4.38
N THR A 369 10.00 -12.53 5.22
CA THR A 369 9.82 -12.97 6.60
C THR A 369 10.57 -12.08 7.59
N ASN A 370 9.98 -11.81 8.74
CA ASN A 370 10.64 -11.07 9.83
C ASN A 370 11.11 -9.65 9.42
N CYS A 371 10.52 -9.06 8.38
CA CYS A 371 10.97 -7.80 7.82
C CYS A 371 10.24 -6.61 8.44
N THR A 372 10.93 -5.47 8.49
CA THR A 372 10.31 -4.16 8.75
C THR A 372 10.19 -3.41 7.42
N ILE A 373 8.99 -2.98 7.09
CA ILE A 373 8.67 -2.32 5.83
C ILE A 373 7.97 -1.00 6.17
N GLU A 374 8.65 0.12 6.02
CA GLU A 374 8.13 1.39 6.56
C GLU A 374 8.49 2.66 5.78
N ASP A 375 7.72 3.72 6.00
CA ASP A 375 7.90 5.02 5.33
C ASP A 375 7.84 4.90 3.80
N LEU A 376 6.66 4.53 3.30
CA LEU A 376 6.47 4.07 1.94
C LEU A 376 5.73 5.10 1.11
N GLY A 377 6.26 5.41 -0.07
CA GLY A 377 5.65 6.36 -0.99
C GLY A 377 4.31 5.85 -1.51
N ALA A 378 4.26 4.58 -1.93
CA ALA A 378 3.01 3.88 -2.21
C ALA A 378 2.73 2.83 -1.12
N GLY A 379 2.78 1.53 -1.42
CA GLY A 379 2.40 0.49 -0.48
C GLY A 379 3.54 -0.41 0.02
N GLY A 380 3.19 -1.45 0.77
CA GLY A 380 4.14 -2.45 1.26
C GLY A 380 4.54 -3.42 0.15
N ILE A 381 3.72 -4.44 -0.06
CA ILE A 381 4.07 -5.55 -0.95
C ILE A 381 2.99 -5.75 -2.02
N TRP A 382 3.40 -5.78 -3.28
CA TRP A 382 2.57 -6.18 -4.41
C TRP A 382 3.00 -7.56 -4.91
N MET A 383 2.05 -8.48 -5.06
CA MET A 383 2.26 -9.78 -5.69
C MET A 383 1.12 -10.08 -6.67
N GLY A 384 1.47 -10.30 -7.93
CA GLY A 384 0.54 -10.81 -8.92
C GLY A 384 0.97 -10.51 -10.33
N ALA A 385 0.65 -11.44 -11.23
CA ALA A 385 0.97 -11.30 -12.63
C ALA A 385 0.20 -10.13 -13.27
N SER A 386 0.70 -9.66 -14.40
CA SER A 386 0.09 -8.62 -15.23
C SER A 386 -1.27 -9.03 -15.83
N GLY A 387 -1.62 -10.32 -15.77
CA GLY A 387 -2.91 -10.85 -16.16
C GLY A 387 -3.24 -12.21 -15.53
N GLY A 388 -4.46 -12.68 -15.73
CA GLY A 388 -4.92 -14.01 -15.29
C GLY A 388 -4.42 -15.14 -16.18
N TYR A 389 -3.12 -15.45 -16.13
CA TYR A 389 -2.51 -16.50 -16.94
C TYR A 389 -2.94 -17.91 -16.49
N VAL A 390 -3.45 -18.70 -17.45
CA VAL A 390 -3.81 -20.12 -17.27
C VAL A 390 -2.96 -21.01 -18.16
N ALA A 391 -2.89 -22.30 -17.84
CA ALA A 391 -2.08 -23.27 -18.58
C ALA A 391 -2.51 -23.37 -20.06
N LYS A 392 -1.58 -23.81 -20.93
CA LYS A 392 -1.83 -23.94 -22.37
C LYS A 392 -3.02 -24.87 -22.63
N GLY A 393 -3.98 -24.41 -23.44
CA GLY A 393 -5.20 -25.13 -23.76
C GLY A 393 -6.34 -24.93 -22.75
N GLU A 394 -6.09 -24.23 -21.64
CA GLU A 394 -7.12 -23.82 -20.70
C GLU A 394 -7.72 -22.44 -21.06
N THR A 395 -8.94 -22.18 -20.59
CA THR A 395 -9.58 -20.87 -20.66
C THR A 395 -9.80 -20.33 -19.25
N LEU A 396 -9.54 -19.03 -19.05
CA LEU A 396 -9.88 -18.34 -17.82
C LEU A 396 -11.40 -18.14 -17.76
N LYS A 397 -12.07 -19.04 -17.04
CA LYS A 397 -13.51 -19.02 -16.76
C LYS A 397 -13.74 -19.04 -15.25
N ARG A 398 -14.96 -18.74 -14.81
CA ARG A 398 -15.40 -18.87 -13.40
C ARG A 398 -15.38 -20.35 -12.97
N ARG A 399 -14.22 -20.84 -12.55
CA ARG A 399 -13.95 -22.22 -12.11
C ARG A 399 -12.72 -22.26 -11.20
N ILE A 400 -12.50 -23.40 -10.55
CA ILE A 400 -11.25 -23.67 -9.83
C ILE A 400 -10.12 -23.85 -10.86
N ILE A 401 -8.99 -23.18 -10.60
CA ILE A 401 -7.74 -23.31 -11.36
C ILE A 401 -6.80 -24.23 -10.60
N THR A 402 -6.38 -25.35 -11.22
CA THR A 402 -5.55 -26.38 -10.59
C THR A 402 -4.14 -26.49 -11.18
N THR A 403 -3.87 -25.80 -12.29
CA THR A 403 -2.61 -25.87 -13.02
C THR A 403 -2.04 -24.46 -13.20
N LEU A 404 -0.76 -24.27 -12.88
CA LEU A 404 -0.07 -23.01 -13.09
C LEU A 404 0.38 -22.85 -14.56
N ALA A 405 0.33 -21.62 -15.05
CA ALA A 405 1.01 -21.19 -16.27
C ALA A 405 2.45 -20.76 -15.94
N PRO A 406 3.36 -20.67 -16.94
CA PRO A 406 4.72 -20.18 -16.71
C PRO A 406 4.76 -18.78 -16.06
N ARG A 407 3.82 -17.90 -16.42
CA ARG A 407 3.68 -16.55 -15.86
C ARG A 407 2.86 -16.48 -14.55
N SER A 408 2.39 -17.60 -14.01
CA SER A 408 1.62 -17.58 -12.75
C SER A 408 2.47 -17.09 -11.58
N THR A 409 1.87 -16.26 -10.74
CA THR A 409 2.44 -15.85 -9.45
C THR A 409 1.75 -16.65 -8.35
N ALA A 410 2.49 -17.47 -7.59
CA ALA A 410 1.88 -18.40 -6.65
C ALA A 410 2.79 -18.84 -5.50
N PHE A 411 2.21 -19.43 -4.45
CA PHE A 411 2.94 -20.06 -3.34
C PHE A 411 3.90 -19.13 -2.59
N ASN A 412 3.67 -17.82 -2.66
CA ASN A 412 4.51 -16.84 -1.97
C ASN A 412 4.06 -16.71 -0.50
N VAL A 413 4.98 -16.29 0.36
CA VAL A 413 4.73 -16.13 1.79
C VAL A 413 5.22 -14.77 2.26
N ILE A 414 4.32 -14.02 2.89
CA ILE A 414 4.58 -12.81 3.65
C ILE A 414 4.22 -13.16 5.11
N ASP A 415 5.22 -13.29 5.97
CA ASP A 415 5.00 -13.79 7.33
C ASP A 415 5.81 -13.02 8.37
N ASN A 416 5.18 -12.70 9.50
CA ASN A 416 5.85 -12.06 10.64
C ASN A 416 6.51 -10.70 10.28
N CYS A 417 5.85 -9.88 9.46
CA CYS A 417 6.37 -8.57 9.04
C CYS A 417 5.62 -7.42 9.72
N VAL A 418 6.33 -6.33 10.00
CA VAL A 418 5.72 -5.03 10.32
C VAL A 418 5.69 -4.19 9.05
N ILE A 419 4.49 -3.79 8.62
CA ILE A 419 4.27 -3.01 7.40
C ILE A 419 3.54 -1.75 7.80
N ARG A 420 4.21 -0.59 7.75
CA ARG A 420 3.62 0.64 8.30
C ARG A 420 3.94 1.89 7.51
N ARG A 421 3.20 2.96 7.82
CA ARG A 421 3.47 4.32 7.29
C ARG A 421 3.46 4.35 5.75
N GLY A 422 2.45 3.75 5.12
CA GLY A 422 2.31 3.73 3.67
C GLY A 422 1.46 4.87 3.10
N GLY A 423 1.58 5.08 1.80
CA GLY A 423 0.87 6.10 1.04
C GLY A 423 1.39 7.52 1.28
N ARG A 424 2.69 7.68 1.59
CA ARG A 424 3.29 9.01 1.88
C ARG A 424 3.48 9.87 0.65
N PHE A 425 3.38 9.28 -0.54
CA PHE A 425 3.39 9.99 -1.82
C PHE A 425 2.09 9.74 -2.59
N ASP A 426 1.65 8.48 -2.69
CA ASP A 426 0.40 8.04 -3.31
C ASP A 426 -0.49 7.35 -2.25
N HIS A 427 -1.45 8.09 -1.66
CA HIS A 427 -2.30 7.57 -0.58
C HIS A 427 -3.06 6.29 -0.92
N GLU A 428 -3.34 6.02 -2.19
CA GLU A 428 -4.07 4.84 -2.66
C GLU A 428 -3.26 3.54 -2.58
N GLY A 429 -1.99 3.58 -2.15
CA GLY A 429 -1.16 2.40 -1.91
C GLY A 429 -1.70 1.51 -0.78
N THR A 430 -1.52 0.20 -0.93
CA THR A 430 -2.01 -0.81 0.03
C THR A 430 -0.89 -1.40 0.90
N GLY A 431 -1.22 -1.93 2.08
CA GLY A 431 -0.25 -2.69 2.87
C GLY A 431 0.27 -3.91 2.11
N VAL A 432 -0.64 -4.77 1.66
CA VAL A 432 -0.35 -5.89 0.76
C VAL A 432 -1.41 -5.98 -0.35
N ALA A 433 -0.98 -6.09 -1.61
CA ALA A 433 -1.84 -6.37 -2.75
C ALA A 433 -1.50 -7.74 -3.35
N LEU A 434 -2.43 -8.68 -3.28
CA LEU A 434 -2.41 -9.97 -3.97
C LEU A 434 -3.32 -9.88 -5.19
N THR A 435 -2.83 -9.48 -6.36
CA THR A 435 -3.66 -9.23 -7.54
C THR A 435 -3.96 -10.54 -8.29
N HIS A 436 -3.30 -10.82 -9.41
CA HIS A 436 -3.35 -12.12 -10.07
C HIS A 436 -2.35 -13.10 -9.41
N ALA A 437 -2.53 -13.37 -8.11
CA ALA A 437 -1.71 -14.28 -7.32
C ALA A 437 -2.56 -15.36 -6.62
N SER A 438 -2.06 -16.59 -6.59
CA SER A 438 -2.74 -17.76 -5.99
C SER A 438 -1.90 -18.41 -4.90
N ASP A 439 -2.53 -19.20 -4.04
CA ASP A 439 -1.85 -20.02 -3.04
C ASP A 439 -0.86 -19.22 -2.16
N THR A 440 -1.11 -17.91 -2.01
CA THR A 440 -0.20 -16.97 -1.34
C THR A 440 -0.70 -16.69 0.07
N LYS A 441 0.24 -16.60 1.00
CA LYS A 441 -0.04 -16.41 2.43
C LYS A 441 0.42 -15.05 2.92
N VAL A 442 -0.47 -14.37 3.65
CA VAL A 442 -0.17 -13.16 4.44
C VAL A 442 -0.51 -13.48 5.88
N THR A 443 0.50 -13.78 6.68
CA THR A 443 0.30 -14.31 8.03
C THR A 443 1.10 -13.58 9.10
N HIS A 444 0.52 -13.41 10.29
CA HIS A 444 1.22 -12.81 11.44
C HIS A 444 1.87 -11.47 11.15
N CYS A 445 1.28 -10.64 10.28
CA CYS A 445 1.78 -9.30 10.00
C CYS A 445 1.07 -8.26 10.86
N GLU A 446 1.78 -7.19 11.22
CA GLU A 446 1.18 -5.97 11.76
C GLU A 446 1.18 -4.90 10.67
N ILE A 447 0.00 -4.48 10.22
CA ILE A 447 -0.20 -3.58 9.07
C ILE A 447 -0.95 -2.35 9.54
N TYR A 448 -0.30 -1.19 9.58
CA TYR A 448 -0.93 0.01 10.13
C TYR A 448 -0.39 1.34 9.61
N ASP A 449 -1.12 2.42 9.90
CA ASP A 449 -0.76 3.77 9.49
C ASP A 449 -0.71 3.92 7.95
N PHE A 450 -1.81 3.50 7.31
CA PHE A 450 -2.04 3.61 5.87
C PHE A 450 -3.22 4.54 5.59
N TYR A 451 -3.20 5.18 4.43
CA TYR A 451 -4.32 5.98 3.96
C TYR A 451 -5.38 5.18 3.21
N TYR A 452 -5.12 3.91 2.90
CA TYR A 452 -6.05 3.05 2.17
C TYR A 452 -6.10 1.64 2.77
N THR A 453 -6.47 0.63 1.97
CA THR A 453 -6.67 -0.77 2.35
C THR A 453 -5.42 -1.43 2.94
N GLY A 454 -5.63 -2.25 3.98
CA GLY A 454 -4.58 -3.07 4.60
C GLY A 454 -4.12 -4.20 3.69
N VAL A 455 -5.01 -5.16 3.39
CA VAL A 455 -4.75 -6.28 2.47
C VAL A 455 -5.81 -6.32 1.37
N SER A 456 -5.39 -6.28 0.10
CA SER A 456 -6.23 -6.36 -1.09
C SER A 456 -5.99 -7.68 -1.81
N VAL A 457 -7.04 -8.44 -2.15
CA VAL A 457 -6.92 -9.78 -2.75
C VAL A 457 -7.85 -9.94 -3.96
N GLY A 458 -7.26 -10.32 -5.09
CA GLY A 458 -7.94 -10.44 -6.38
C GLY A 458 -7.86 -9.17 -7.22
N TRP A 459 -8.14 -9.31 -8.52
CA TRP A 459 -7.98 -8.24 -9.52
C TRP A 459 -8.90 -8.44 -10.72
N THR A 460 -10.14 -8.86 -10.47
CA THR A 460 -11.11 -9.18 -11.52
C THR A 460 -12.48 -8.67 -11.10
N TRP A 461 -12.98 -7.65 -11.80
CA TRP A 461 -14.26 -7.02 -11.49
C TRP A 461 -15.41 -7.83 -12.09
N GLY A 462 -16.22 -8.43 -11.21
CA GLY A 462 -17.38 -9.22 -11.59
C GLY A 462 -17.15 -10.73 -11.55
N PHE A 463 -18.18 -11.50 -11.88
CA PHE A 463 -18.19 -12.96 -11.85
C PHE A 463 -17.49 -13.59 -13.07
N TYR A 464 -16.29 -13.11 -13.36
CA TYR A 464 -15.41 -13.67 -14.38
C TYR A 464 -14.40 -14.66 -13.79
N GLY A 465 -13.69 -15.36 -14.67
CA GLY A 465 -12.59 -16.23 -14.26
C GLY A 465 -11.46 -15.43 -13.63
N SER A 466 -10.98 -15.89 -12.49
CA SER A 466 -9.86 -15.28 -11.76
C SER A 466 -8.90 -16.38 -11.32
N VAL A 467 -7.61 -16.09 -11.43
CA VAL A 467 -6.53 -16.94 -10.93
C VAL A 467 -6.26 -16.71 -9.44
N ALA A 468 -6.84 -15.66 -8.84
CA ALA A 468 -6.56 -15.27 -7.46
C ALA A 468 -7.33 -16.16 -6.45
N GLN A 469 -6.87 -17.39 -6.29
CA GLN A 469 -7.54 -18.47 -5.56
C GLN A 469 -6.64 -19.03 -4.47
N ARG A 470 -7.25 -19.64 -3.44
CA ARG A 470 -6.56 -20.30 -2.32
C ARG A 470 -5.54 -19.43 -1.60
N ASN A 471 -5.76 -18.12 -1.56
CA ASN A 471 -4.94 -17.22 -0.74
C ASN A 471 -5.36 -17.32 0.73
N GLU A 472 -4.42 -17.12 1.64
CA GLU A 472 -4.64 -17.21 3.08
C GLU A 472 -4.22 -15.90 3.74
N ILE A 473 -5.15 -15.23 4.42
CA ILE A 473 -4.93 -13.98 5.14
C ILE A 473 -5.27 -14.27 6.59
N ALA A 474 -4.26 -14.57 7.39
CA ALA A 474 -4.49 -15.11 8.72
C ALA A 474 -3.62 -14.53 9.83
N PHE A 475 -4.19 -14.40 11.03
CA PHE A 475 -3.45 -13.93 12.21
C PHE A 475 -2.80 -12.55 12.02
N ASN A 476 -3.35 -11.67 11.20
CA ASN A 476 -2.82 -10.32 11.01
C ASN A 476 -3.49 -9.33 11.96
N LYS A 477 -2.74 -8.32 12.40
CA LYS A 477 -3.27 -7.15 13.09
C LYS A 477 -3.25 -5.97 12.12
N ILE A 478 -4.41 -5.45 11.75
CA ILE A 478 -4.58 -4.45 10.69
C ILE A 478 -5.34 -3.25 11.24
N TYR A 479 -4.72 -2.07 11.31
CA TYR A 479 -5.39 -0.94 11.94
C TYR A 479 -4.89 0.43 11.51
N ASP A 480 -5.59 1.49 11.95
CA ASP A 480 -5.23 2.87 11.67
C ASP A 480 -5.14 3.13 10.15
N LEU A 481 -6.25 2.83 9.48
CA LEU A 481 -6.40 2.90 8.03
C LEU A 481 -7.27 4.10 7.62
N GLY A 482 -7.06 4.57 6.40
CA GLY A 482 -7.96 5.53 5.76
C GLY A 482 -7.77 6.98 6.16
N LYS A 483 -7.39 7.20 7.43
CA LYS A 483 -7.10 8.51 8.04
C LYS A 483 -8.21 9.55 7.91
N GLY A 484 -9.44 9.10 7.60
CA GLY A 484 -10.57 9.97 7.28
C GLY A 484 -10.40 10.75 5.97
N ILE A 485 -9.48 10.32 5.09
CA ILE A 485 -9.09 11.02 3.86
C ILE A 485 -9.50 10.22 2.62
N MET A 486 -9.23 8.92 2.59
CA MET A 486 -9.69 8.06 1.48
C MET A 486 -11.03 7.42 1.78
N SER A 487 -11.62 6.76 0.79
CA SER A 487 -12.93 6.10 0.86
C SER A 487 -12.91 4.80 0.03
N ASP A 488 -13.94 3.97 0.22
CA ASP A 488 -14.13 2.70 -0.51
C ASP A 488 -12.98 1.68 -0.29
N MET A 489 -12.76 1.32 0.97
CA MET A 489 -11.63 0.49 1.41
C MET A 489 -12.02 -0.51 2.49
N GLY A 490 -11.16 -1.51 2.67
CA GLY A 490 -11.30 -2.55 3.69
C GLY A 490 -10.01 -2.70 4.50
N GLY A 491 -10.10 -3.18 5.75
CA GLY A 491 -8.95 -3.80 6.40
C GLY A 491 -8.46 -5.00 5.59
N VAL A 492 -9.39 -5.89 5.24
CA VAL A 492 -9.21 -6.90 4.19
C VAL A 492 -10.26 -6.69 3.10
N TYR A 493 -9.80 -6.43 1.89
CA TYR A 493 -10.59 -6.22 0.68
C TYR A 493 -10.41 -7.40 -0.28
N THR A 494 -11.50 -7.89 -0.88
CA THR A 494 -11.45 -8.96 -1.88
C THR A 494 -12.20 -8.58 -3.17
N LEU A 495 -11.78 -9.13 -4.30
CA LEU A 495 -12.31 -8.81 -5.62
C LEU A 495 -12.29 -10.02 -6.56
N GLY A 496 -13.45 -10.34 -7.15
CA GLY A 496 -13.60 -11.43 -8.12
C GLY A 496 -13.63 -12.84 -7.54
N THR A 497 -13.74 -13.83 -8.43
CA THR A 497 -13.86 -15.25 -8.04
C THR A 497 -12.57 -15.75 -7.36
N SER A 498 -12.66 -16.21 -6.12
CA SER A 498 -11.50 -16.50 -5.27
C SER A 498 -11.61 -17.82 -4.51
N PHE A 499 -12.07 -18.87 -5.18
CA PHE A 499 -12.32 -20.19 -4.57
C PHE A 499 -11.20 -20.67 -3.65
N GLY A 500 -11.58 -21.09 -2.44
CA GLY A 500 -10.66 -21.63 -1.44
C GLY A 500 -9.84 -20.57 -0.70
N THR A 501 -10.04 -19.29 -0.99
CA THR A 501 -9.41 -18.20 -0.23
C THR A 501 -10.03 -18.10 1.16
N THR A 502 -9.19 -17.92 2.17
CA THR A 502 -9.59 -17.81 3.57
C THR A 502 -9.06 -16.53 4.21
N VAL A 503 -9.89 -15.89 5.04
CA VAL A 503 -9.55 -14.72 5.84
C VAL A 503 -9.92 -15.03 7.29
N HIS A 504 -8.94 -15.30 8.15
CA HIS A 504 -9.27 -15.77 9.50
C HIS A 504 -8.31 -15.39 10.60
N ASP A 505 -8.82 -15.38 11.84
CA ASP A 505 -8.02 -15.10 13.03
C ASP A 505 -7.35 -13.70 12.97
N ASN A 506 -7.85 -12.78 12.14
CA ASN A 506 -7.33 -11.42 12.05
C ASN A 506 -8.00 -10.49 13.07
N VAL A 507 -7.25 -9.48 13.48
CA VAL A 507 -7.71 -8.35 14.27
C VAL A 507 -7.70 -7.12 13.37
N VAL A 508 -8.86 -6.51 13.15
CA VAL A 508 -9.02 -5.34 12.27
C VAL A 508 -9.73 -4.21 13.00
N HIS A 509 -9.09 -3.05 13.13
CA HIS A 509 -9.72 -1.91 13.82
C HIS A 509 -9.28 -0.53 13.35
N ASP A 510 -10.04 0.51 13.71
CA ASP A 510 -9.72 1.91 13.38
C ASP A 510 -9.61 2.14 11.87
N VAL A 511 -10.70 1.86 11.14
CA VAL A 511 -10.80 2.07 9.68
C VAL A 511 -11.65 3.29 9.37
N TRP A 512 -11.00 4.37 8.92
CA TRP A 512 -11.60 5.70 8.81
C TRP A 512 -11.77 6.18 7.38
N SER A 513 -13.01 6.24 6.88
CA SER A 513 -13.32 6.85 5.59
C SER A 513 -13.61 8.35 5.68
N TYR A 514 -13.36 9.07 4.57
CA TYR A 514 -13.78 10.46 4.38
C TYR A 514 -15.31 10.57 4.22
N SER A 515 -15.84 10.01 3.14
CA SER A 515 -17.27 10.12 2.82
C SER A 515 -18.02 8.79 2.98
N TYR A 516 -17.41 7.68 2.57
CA TYR A 516 -17.96 6.33 2.69
C TYR A 516 -16.88 5.24 2.55
N GLY A 517 -17.24 4.00 2.85
CA GLY A 517 -16.39 2.84 2.67
C GLY A 517 -15.20 2.72 3.61
N GLY A 518 -15.43 2.87 4.91
CA GLY A 518 -14.50 2.44 5.96
C GLY A 518 -14.98 1.14 6.58
N TRP A 519 -14.60 0.00 5.99
CA TRP A 519 -15.03 -1.33 6.43
C TRP A 519 -13.88 -2.16 6.99
N ALA A 520 -14.15 -3.08 7.93
CA ALA A 520 -13.12 -4.02 8.36
C ALA A 520 -12.91 -5.12 7.32
N LEU A 521 -13.98 -5.84 6.96
CA LEU A 521 -13.98 -6.87 5.91
C LEU A 521 -14.85 -6.41 4.74
N TYR A 522 -14.30 -6.43 3.52
CA TYR A 522 -14.99 -5.93 2.33
C TYR A 522 -14.86 -6.90 1.16
N THR A 523 -15.97 -7.55 0.81
CA THR A 523 -16.11 -8.34 -0.42
C THR A 523 -16.69 -7.49 -1.54
N ASP A 524 -15.81 -7.01 -2.42
CA ASP A 524 -16.20 -6.17 -3.56
C ASP A 524 -16.52 -7.02 -4.81
N GLU A 525 -16.72 -6.36 -5.94
CA GLU A 525 -17.21 -6.86 -7.21
C GLU A 525 -16.85 -8.32 -7.57
N GLY A 526 -17.82 -9.22 -7.43
CA GLY A 526 -17.70 -10.60 -7.89
C GLY A 526 -16.96 -11.53 -6.93
N SER A 527 -16.67 -11.07 -5.71
CA SER A 527 -16.09 -11.87 -4.64
C SER A 527 -16.88 -13.16 -4.45
N GLU A 528 -16.21 -14.31 -4.63
CA GLU A 528 -16.87 -15.60 -4.58
C GLU A 528 -16.03 -16.73 -3.97
N GLY A 529 -16.71 -17.57 -3.18
CA GLY A 529 -16.14 -18.81 -2.65
C GLY A 529 -15.08 -18.57 -1.57
N ILE A 530 -15.22 -17.47 -0.85
CA ILE A 530 -14.31 -17.01 0.21
C ILE A 530 -14.91 -17.38 1.57
N VAL A 531 -14.07 -17.85 2.49
CA VAL A 531 -14.44 -18.04 3.89
C VAL A 531 -13.77 -16.95 4.73
N MET A 532 -14.59 -16.17 5.46
CA MET A 532 -14.10 -15.21 6.46
C MET A 532 -14.57 -15.65 7.85
N GLU A 533 -13.64 -16.09 8.70
CA GLU A 533 -14.00 -16.65 10.01
C GLU A 533 -13.06 -16.29 11.15
N ARG A 534 -13.55 -16.23 12.39
CA ARG A 534 -12.72 -15.91 13.56
C ARG A 534 -11.98 -14.57 13.44
N ASN A 535 -12.56 -13.59 12.75
CA ASN A 535 -12.02 -12.24 12.72
C ASN A 535 -12.66 -11.40 13.82
N LEU A 536 -11.85 -10.60 14.50
CA LEU A 536 -12.30 -9.58 15.44
C LEU A 536 -12.19 -8.22 14.75
N CYS A 537 -13.32 -7.56 14.56
CA CYS A 537 -13.44 -6.33 13.77
C CYS A 537 -14.12 -5.23 14.59
N TRP A 538 -13.47 -4.08 14.78
CA TRP A 538 -14.10 -2.99 15.53
C TRP A 538 -13.72 -1.57 15.12
N ASN A 539 -14.54 -0.60 15.54
CA ASN A 539 -14.30 0.84 15.36
C ASN A 539 -14.04 1.22 13.90
N THR A 540 -15.06 1.07 13.07
CA THR A 540 -15.02 1.39 11.64
C THR A 540 -16.05 2.46 11.29
N THR A 541 -15.75 3.35 10.34
CA THR A 541 -16.69 4.41 9.96
C THR A 541 -18.04 3.83 9.49
N ASP A 542 -18.02 2.81 8.63
CA ASP A 542 -19.23 2.38 7.93
C ASP A 542 -19.76 1.02 8.35
N GLY A 543 -18.91 0.00 8.55
CA GLY A 543 -19.36 -1.34 8.92
C GLY A 543 -18.23 -2.31 9.27
N GLY A 544 -18.56 -3.39 9.99
CA GLY A 544 -17.64 -4.49 10.22
C GLY A 544 -17.48 -5.38 8.98
N PHE A 545 -18.57 -5.57 8.24
CA PHE A 545 -18.60 -6.32 6.98
C PHE A 545 -19.44 -5.61 5.92
N HIS A 546 -18.91 -5.54 4.70
CA HIS A 546 -19.66 -5.10 3.52
C HIS A 546 -19.45 -6.05 2.36
N GLN A 547 -20.55 -6.41 1.71
CA GLN A 547 -20.53 -7.06 0.39
C GLN A 547 -21.11 -6.09 -0.64
N HIS A 548 -20.29 -5.61 -1.58
CA HIS A 548 -20.83 -4.85 -2.71
C HIS A 548 -21.72 -5.79 -3.55
N TYR A 549 -21.12 -6.85 -4.09
CA TYR A 549 -21.82 -8.00 -4.64
C TYR A 549 -20.90 -9.22 -4.72
N GLY A 550 -21.44 -10.41 -4.48
CA GLY A 550 -20.68 -11.64 -4.38
C GLY A 550 -21.57 -12.86 -4.23
N ALA A 551 -20.97 -14.05 -4.30
CA ALA A 551 -21.69 -15.32 -4.23
C ALA A 551 -20.93 -16.36 -3.42
N GLY A 552 -21.66 -17.18 -2.66
CA GLY A 552 -21.09 -18.34 -1.95
C GLY A 552 -20.03 -17.99 -0.91
N CYS A 553 -19.96 -16.73 -0.47
CA CYS A 553 -19.08 -16.33 0.63
C CYS A 553 -19.67 -16.83 1.96
N ILE A 554 -18.79 -17.29 2.85
CA ILE A 554 -19.16 -17.79 4.19
C ILE A 554 -18.49 -16.89 5.22
N ILE A 555 -19.31 -16.15 5.97
CA ILE A 555 -18.90 -15.25 7.04
C ILE A 555 -19.39 -15.88 8.35
N ARG A 556 -18.47 -16.47 9.12
CA ARG A 556 -18.87 -17.21 10.31
C ARG A 556 -17.97 -17.01 11.51
N ASN A 557 -18.54 -17.08 12.71
CA ASN A 557 -17.76 -17.05 13.94
C ASN A 557 -16.86 -15.81 14.07
N ASN A 558 -17.33 -14.66 13.58
CA ASN A 558 -16.64 -13.37 13.72
C ASN A 558 -17.28 -12.52 14.83
N ILE A 559 -16.53 -11.55 15.33
CA ILE A 559 -17.06 -10.50 16.22
C ILE A 559 -16.96 -9.18 15.46
N PHE A 560 -18.10 -8.52 15.23
CA PHE A 560 -18.20 -7.19 14.64
C PHE A 560 -18.74 -6.21 15.68
N ALA A 561 -17.99 -5.14 15.94
CA ALA A 561 -18.31 -4.21 17.02
C ALA A 561 -18.06 -2.74 16.67
N TRP A 562 -18.89 -1.85 17.19
CA TRP A 562 -18.69 -0.39 17.11
C TRP A 562 -18.47 0.15 15.69
N ASN A 563 -19.24 -0.32 14.71
CA ASN A 563 -19.43 0.45 13.48
C ASN A 563 -20.20 1.75 13.79
N ARG A 564 -20.08 2.76 12.91
CA ARG A 564 -20.71 4.07 13.16
C ARG A 564 -21.91 4.40 12.28
N LYS A 565 -21.82 4.23 10.96
CA LYS A 565 -22.77 4.87 10.03
C LYS A 565 -23.68 3.95 9.22
N LEU A 566 -23.12 2.98 8.48
CA LEU A 566 -23.86 2.30 7.39
C LEU A 566 -24.32 0.88 7.74
N GLY A 567 -24.12 0.47 8.99
CA GLY A 567 -24.50 -0.82 9.54
C GLY A 567 -23.33 -1.77 9.70
N ALA A 568 -23.35 -2.58 10.77
CA ALA A 568 -22.28 -3.53 11.03
C ALA A 568 -22.10 -4.53 9.88
N VAL A 569 -23.21 -4.88 9.24
CA VAL A 569 -23.28 -5.78 8.07
C VAL A 569 -24.11 -5.12 6.97
N ARG A 570 -23.61 -5.02 5.75
CA ARG A 570 -24.33 -4.37 4.63
C ARG A 570 -24.09 -5.02 3.27
N MET A 571 -25.11 -5.00 2.41
CA MET A 571 -25.09 -5.53 1.04
C MET A 571 -25.55 -4.47 0.02
N ALA A 572 -24.90 -4.35 -1.15
CA ALA A 572 -25.27 -3.32 -2.13
C ALA A 572 -26.06 -3.81 -3.37
N ARG A 573 -25.76 -5.01 -3.92
CA ARG A 573 -26.50 -5.58 -5.06
C ARG A 573 -27.08 -6.96 -4.75
N GLN A 574 -28.13 -7.32 -5.49
CA GLN A 574 -28.87 -8.58 -5.32
C GLN A 574 -28.68 -9.56 -6.49
N VAL A 575 -28.56 -9.05 -7.72
CA VAL A 575 -28.29 -9.83 -8.94
C VAL A 575 -27.37 -9.02 -9.83
N VAL A 576 -26.30 -9.65 -10.32
CA VAL A 576 -25.34 -9.04 -11.26
C VAL A 576 -24.92 -10.13 -12.25
N GLN A 577 -24.86 -9.81 -13.55
CA GLN A 577 -24.50 -10.77 -14.62
C GLN A 577 -25.35 -12.05 -14.57
N ASP A 578 -26.66 -11.90 -14.33
CA ASP A 578 -27.63 -13.00 -14.16
C ASP A 578 -27.30 -14.00 -13.03
N ILE A 579 -26.39 -13.62 -12.14
CA ILE A 579 -25.99 -14.41 -10.96
C ILE A 579 -26.62 -13.77 -9.73
N PRO A 580 -27.51 -14.48 -9.02
CA PRO A 580 -28.00 -14.05 -7.72
C PRO A 580 -26.86 -13.98 -6.72
N CYS A 581 -26.78 -12.86 -6.00
CA CYS A 581 -25.85 -12.69 -4.90
C CYS A 581 -26.30 -13.56 -3.72
N THR A 582 -25.33 -14.19 -3.07
CA THR A 582 -25.57 -15.03 -1.89
C THR A 582 -24.50 -14.78 -0.82
N LEU A 583 -24.91 -14.90 0.44
CA LEU A 583 -24.04 -14.80 1.60
C LEU A 583 -24.49 -15.77 2.68
N HIS A 584 -23.57 -16.60 3.18
CA HIS A 584 -23.79 -17.40 4.38
C HIS A 584 -23.23 -16.64 5.58
N PHE A 585 -24.10 -16.11 6.45
CA PHE A 585 -23.73 -15.32 7.62
C PHE A 585 -24.16 -16.06 8.89
N VAL A 586 -23.25 -16.79 9.53
CA VAL A 586 -23.61 -17.81 10.53
C VAL A 586 -22.76 -17.72 11.80
N ASN A 587 -23.36 -17.84 12.98
CA ASN A 587 -22.63 -17.85 14.26
C ASN A 587 -21.76 -16.60 14.49
N ASN A 588 -22.14 -15.42 14.01
CA ASN A 588 -21.39 -14.20 14.30
C ASN A 588 -21.97 -13.49 15.53
N ILE A 589 -21.14 -12.71 16.21
CA ILE A 589 -21.57 -11.75 17.23
C ILE A 589 -21.49 -10.35 16.60
N VAL A 590 -22.60 -9.63 16.62
CA VAL A 590 -22.70 -8.29 16.05
C VAL A 590 -23.22 -7.34 17.11
N VAL A 591 -22.39 -6.36 17.47
CA VAL A 591 -22.74 -5.35 18.47
C VAL A 591 -22.55 -3.93 17.99
N VAL A 592 -23.46 -3.05 18.41
CA VAL A 592 -23.38 -1.61 18.10
C VAL A 592 -23.63 -0.78 19.34
N ARG A 593 -23.05 0.44 19.34
CA ARG A 593 -23.37 1.51 20.30
C ARG A 593 -23.86 2.78 19.62
N GLU A 594 -23.81 2.80 18.28
CA GLU A 594 -24.31 3.84 17.40
C GLU A 594 -24.47 3.21 16.00
N GLY A 595 -25.35 3.79 15.17
CA GLY A 595 -25.67 3.22 13.86
C GLY A 595 -26.43 1.89 13.93
N PRO A 596 -26.86 1.35 12.76
CA PRO A 596 -27.66 0.14 12.72
C PRO A 596 -26.81 -1.14 12.90
N LEU A 597 -27.45 -2.23 13.35
CA LEU A 597 -26.86 -3.57 13.35
C LEU A 597 -26.70 -4.10 11.92
N VAL A 598 -27.74 -3.92 11.11
CA VAL A 598 -27.76 -4.35 9.70
C VAL A 598 -28.14 -3.16 8.83
N GLY A 599 -27.25 -2.82 7.89
CA GLY A 599 -27.49 -1.78 6.90
C GLY A 599 -28.44 -2.21 5.79
N ARG A 600 -28.70 -1.30 4.84
CA ARG A 600 -29.60 -1.56 3.71
C ARG A 600 -29.15 -2.74 2.86
N GLY A 601 -30.09 -3.60 2.44
CA GLY A 601 -29.90 -4.57 1.35
C GLY A 601 -29.95 -6.08 1.67
N PRO A 602 -29.55 -6.56 2.87
CA PRO A 602 -29.40 -7.99 3.15
C PRO A 602 -30.65 -8.84 2.94
N ARG A 603 -31.86 -8.30 3.12
CA ARG A 603 -33.11 -9.05 2.90
C ARG A 603 -33.31 -9.52 1.45
N GLY A 604 -32.71 -8.84 0.48
CA GLY A 604 -32.82 -9.23 -0.93
C GLY A 604 -31.66 -10.07 -1.46
N VAL A 605 -30.71 -10.45 -0.59
CA VAL A 605 -29.58 -11.32 -0.94
C VAL A 605 -29.89 -12.74 -0.43
N GLY A 606 -29.61 -13.76 -1.24
CA GLY A 606 -29.81 -15.15 -0.86
C GLY A 606 -28.76 -15.67 0.13
N GLY A 607 -28.78 -16.99 0.38
CA GLY A 607 -27.86 -17.66 1.31
C GLY A 607 -28.47 -17.90 2.70
N ILE A 608 -27.64 -18.38 3.63
CA ILE A 608 -28.09 -18.84 4.96
C ILE A 608 -27.67 -17.82 6.00
N TRP A 609 -28.62 -17.35 6.81
CA TRP A 609 -28.34 -16.52 7.97
C TRP A 609 -28.88 -17.24 9.19
N ALA A 610 -28.00 -17.60 10.11
CA ALA A 610 -28.42 -18.43 11.23
C ALA A 610 -27.55 -18.28 12.46
N ALA A 611 -28.18 -18.42 13.62
CA ALA A 611 -27.52 -18.51 14.92
C ALA A 611 -26.56 -17.33 15.19
N ASN A 612 -26.86 -16.14 14.68
CA ASN A 612 -26.11 -14.94 14.99
C ASN A 612 -26.64 -14.31 16.30
N LEU A 613 -25.72 -13.72 17.06
CA LEU A 613 -26.03 -12.95 18.26
C LEU A 613 -25.99 -11.46 17.91
N TRP A 614 -27.09 -10.77 18.17
CA TRP A 614 -27.25 -9.35 17.87
C TRP A 614 -27.42 -8.57 19.16
N TYR A 615 -26.73 -7.43 19.31
CA TYR A 615 -26.94 -6.57 20.46
C TYR A 615 -26.69 -5.10 20.18
N ASP A 616 -27.64 -4.26 20.59
CA ASP A 616 -27.54 -2.81 20.46
C ASP A 616 -27.54 -2.20 21.86
N TYR A 617 -26.41 -1.62 22.25
CA TYR A 617 -26.21 -1.00 23.56
C TYR A 617 -27.08 0.25 23.76
N THR A 618 -27.69 0.80 22.72
CA THR A 618 -28.68 1.90 22.81
C THR A 618 -30.10 1.39 23.10
N GLY A 619 -30.32 0.07 23.01
CA GLY A 619 -31.63 -0.56 23.20
C GLY A 619 -32.60 -0.38 22.03
N LYS A 620 -32.14 0.06 20.86
CA LYS A 620 -32.99 0.36 19.69
C LYS A 620 -32.51 -0.38 18.42
N PRO A 621 -32.55 -1.72 18.42
CA PRO A 621 -31.98 -2.50 17.33
C PRO A 621 -32.62 -2.14 15.98
N GLU A 622 -31.79 -1.73 15.02
CA GLU A 622 -32.17 -1.51 13.63
C GLU A 622 -31.50 -2.53 12.71
N LEU A 623 -32.31 -3.31 11.99
CA LEU A 623 -31.87 -4.34 11.05
C LEU A 623 -32.55 -4.17 9.69
N ASP A 624 -31.87 -3.55 8.72
CA ASP A 624 -32.37 -3.29 7.35
C ASP A 624 -33.75 -2.59 7.34
N GLY A 625 -33.88 -1.58 8.21
CA GLY A 625 -35.10 -0.80 8.43
C GLY A 625 -36.17 -1.48 9.30
N LEU A 626 -35.85 -2.60 9.97
CA LEU A 626 -36.75 -3.34 10.85
C LEU A 626 -36.27 -3.32 12.31
N ALA A 627 -37.21 -3.37 13.25
CA ALA A 627 -36.92 -3.74 14.63
C ALA A 627 -36.71 -5.26 14.76
N TRP A 628 -36.19 -5.72 15.90
CA TRP A 628 -35.86 -7.14 16.14
C TRP A 628 -37.00 -8.12 15.84
N ASP A 629 -38.19 -7.92 16.40
CA ASP A 629 -39.32 -8.86 16.22
C ASP A 629 -39.74 -8.98 14.74
N ALA A 630 -39.71 -7.86 14.01
CA ALA A 630 -40.00 -7.84 12.58
C ALA A 630 -38.88 -8.47 11.75
N TRP A 631 -37.62 -8.33 12.17
CA TRP A 631 -36.49 -9.03 11.57
C TRP A 631 -36.61 -10.55 11.74
N GLN A 632 -36.97 -11.04 12.92
CA GLN A 632 -37.24 -12.46 13.13
C GLN A 632 -38.43 -12.93 12.29
N ALA A 633 -39.54 -12.18 12.27
CA ALA A 633 -40.73 -12.54 11.52
C ALA A 633 -40.53 -12.56 9.99
N CYS A 634 -39.58 -11.77 9.46
CA CYS A 634 -39.31 -11.75 8.02
C CYS A 634 -38.57 -13.02 7.52
N GLY A 635 -38.08 -13.87 8.42
CA GLY A 635 -37.44 -15.14 8.10
C GLY A 635 -36.05 -15.02 7.50
N LYS A 636 -35.45 -13.83 7.50
CA LYS A 636 -34.08 -13.63 7.00
C LYS A 636 -33.07 -14.39 7.84
N GLU A 637 -33.22 -14.36 9.16
CA GLU A 637 -32.35 -15.01 10.16
C GLU A 637 -33.08 -16.20 10.80
N VAL A 638 -32.41 -17.34 10.94
CA VAL A 638 -32.95 -18.54 11.60
C VAL A 638 -32.19 -18.86 12.89
N GLY A 639 -32.89 -18.89 14.02
CA GLY A 639 -32.30 -19.27 15.32
C GLY A 639 -31.33 -18.25 15.91
N GLY A 640 -31.19 -17.06 15.31
CA GLY A 640 -30.48 -15.94 15.91
C GLY A 640 -31.26 -15.32 17.06
N ILE A 641 -30.55 -14.69 17.99
CA ILE A 641 -31.11 -14.08 19.20
C ILE A 641 -30.62 -12.64 19.39
N TYR A 642 -31.41 -11.84 20.09
CA TYR A 642 -31.05 -10.51 20.54
C TYR A 642 -30.81 -10.52 22.05
N ALA A 643 -29.55 -10.46 22.46
CA ALA A 643 -29.14 -10.54 23.86
C ALA A 643 -27.73 -9.98 24.04
N ASP A 644 -27.41 -9.51 25.26
CA ASP A 644 -26.05 -9.08 25.61
C ASP A 644 -25.07 -10.26 25.43
N PRO A 645 -23.95 -10.09 24.69
CA PRO A 645 -22.94 -11.12 24.56
C PRO A 645 -22.18 -11.46 25.84
N LEU A 646 -22.29 -10.64 26.89
CA LEU A 646 -21.55 -10.80 28.13
C LEU A 646 -20.03 -10.81 27.89
N PHE A 647 -19.55 -9.78 27.17
CA PHE A 647 -18.11 -9.55 27.04
C PHE A 647 -17.47 -9.27 28.41
N GLU A 648 -16.18 -9.58 28.56
CA GLU A 648 -15.39 -9.28 29.76
C GLU A 648 -15.39 -7.77 30.04
N ASN A 649 -15.03 -6.97 29.03
CA ASN A 649 -15.11 -5.50 29.10
C ASN A 649 -15.17 -4.86 27.70
N ALA A 650 -16.38 -4.75 27.15
CA ALA A 650 -16.60 -4.13 25.84
C ALA A 650 -16.09 -2.67 25.78
N GLU A 651 -16.28 -1.86 26.83
CA GLU A 651 -15.84 -0.46 26.83
C GLU A 651 -14.32 -0.32 26.68
N ALA A 652 -13.56 -1.24 27.27
CA ALA A 652 -12.10 -1.29 27.16
C ALA A 652 -11.58 -2.08 25.94
N CYS A 653 -12.45 -2.40 24.99
CA CYS A 653 -12.12 -3.22 23.82
C CYS A 653 -11.73 -4.68 24.10
N ASP A 654 -12.15 -5.23 25.24
CA ASP A 654 -11.97 -6.64 25.60
C ASP A 654 -13.24 -7.46 25.28
N PHE A 655 -13.18 -8.15 24.15
CA PHE A 655 -14.26 -8.94 23.59
C PHE A 655 -14.22 -10.43 23.95
N ARG A 656 -13.41 -10.81 24.93
CA ARG A 656 -13.51 -12.17 25.49
C ARG A 656 -14.90 -12.35 26.07
N LEU A 657 -15.45 -13.55 25.93
CA LEU A 657 -16.80 -13.88 26.40
C LEU A 657 -16.72 -14.49 27.79
N LYS A 658 -17.60 -14.04 28.69
CA LYS A 658 -17.82 -14.70 29.98
C LYS A 658 -18.42 -16.09 29.77
N PRO A 659 -18.19 -17.06 30.68
CA PRO A 659 -18.67 -18.43 30.53
C PRO A 659 -20.19 -18.57 30.32
N GLU A 660 -20.97 -17.62 30.85
CA GLU A 660 -22.42 -17.59 30.76
C GLU A 660 -22.95 -16.96 29.45
N SER A 661 -22.06 -16.55 28.54
CA SER A 661 -22.44 -15.90 27.29
C SER A 661 -23.44 -16.74 26.50
N PRO A 662 -24.55 -16.14 26.02
CA PRO A 662 -25.52 -16.84 25.20
C PRO A 662 -24.96 -17.25 23.83
N ALA A 663 -23.82 -16.66 23.41
CA ALA A 663 -23.16 -17.00 22.16
C ALA A 663 -22.77 -18.49 22.08
N PHE A 664 -22.36 -19.10 23.20
CA PHE A 664 -21.97 -20.51 23.21
C PHE A 664 -23.13 -21.45 22.90
N ALA A 665 -24.35 -21.13 23.36
CA ALA A 665 -25.55 -21.91 23.05
C ALA A 665 -25.94 -21.82 21.56
N LEU A 666 -25.56 -20.74 20.88
CA LEU A 666 -25.72 -20.60 19.43
C LEU A 666 -24.67 -21.40 18.64
N GLY A 667 -23.64 -21.93 19.30
CA GLY A 667 -22.53 -22.65 18.66
C GLY A 667 -21.34 -21.76 18.28
N PHE A 668 -21.29 -20.51 18.77
CA PHE A 668 -20.09 -19.68 18.67
C PHE A 668 -18.92 -20.35 19.38
N LYS A 669 -17.76 -20.39 18.72
CA LYS A 669 -16.52 -20.94 19.25
C LYS A 669 -15.56 -19.79 19.53
N ALA A 670 -15.33 -19.50 20.80
CA ALA A 670 -14.30 -18.55 21.18
C ALA A 670 -12.92 -18.98 20.65
N TRP A 671 -12.09 -18.01 20.31
CA TRP A 671 -10.71 -18.21 19.90
C TRP A 671 -9.84 -17.14 20.54
N ASP A 672 -8.54 -17.38 20.55
CA ASP A 672 -7.56 -16.44 21.09
C ASP A 672 -7.11 -15.47 19.99
N TYR A 673 -7.80 -14.33 19.89
CA TYR A 673 -7.45 -13.26 18.95
C TYR A 673 -6.16 -12.51 19.34
N THR A 674 -5.54 -12.80 20.50
CA THR A 674 -4.25 -12.17 20.87
C THR A 674 -3.06 -12.74 20.07
N GLN A 675 -3.29 -13.83 19.33
CA GLN A 675 -2.29 -14.41 18.41
C GLN A 675 -2.14 -13.61 17.11
N ALA A 676 -3.02 -12.64 16.86
CA ALA A 676 -2.94 -11.78 15.69
C ALA A 676 -1.81 -10.75 15.81
N GLY A 677 -1.09 -10.53 14.71
CA GLY A 677 0.12 -9.73 14.65
C GLY A 677 1.39 -10.58 14.66
N THR A 678 2.53 -9.94 14.87
CA THR A 678 3.84 -10.61 14.83
C THR A 678 4.02 -11.57 16.01
N ARG A 679 4.58 -12.75 15.75
CA ARG A 679 4.79 -13.82 16.76
C ARG A 679 5.85 -13.47 17.79
N THR A 680 6.76 -12.57 17.44
CA THR A 680 7.68 -11.96 18.39
C THR A 680 7.26 -10.50 18.49
N PRO A 681 7.00 -9.95 19.69
CA PRO A 681 6.98 -8.50 19.83
C PRO A 681 8.34 -8.03 19.31
N ASN A 682 8.36 -7.19 18.28
CA ASN A 682 9.59 -6.47 17.95
C ASN A 682 9.88 -5.60 19.17
N ALA A 683 10.64 -6.15 20.12
CA ALA A 683 11.16 -5.41 21.25
C ALA A 683 11.89 -4.22 20.64
N GLU A 684 11.37 -3.02 20.92
CA GLU A 684 11.95 -1.71 20.64
C GLU A 684 13.25 -1.79 19.81
N ARG A 685 13.09 -1.74 18.47
CA ARG A 685 14.17 -1.48 17.53
C ARG A 685 13.91 -0.15 16.85
#